data_AF-A0A7Z9WM94-F1
#
_entry.id   AF-A0A7Z9WM94-F1
#
_cell.length_a   1.000
_cell.length_b   1.000
_cell.length_c   1.000
_cell.angle_alpha   90.00
_cell.angle_beta   90.00
_cell.angle_gamma   90.00
#
_symmetry.space_group_name_H-M   'P 1'
#
loop_
_entity.id
_entity.type
_entity.pdbx_description
1 polymer ?
#
loop_
_entity_poly.entity_id
_entity_poly.type
_entity_poly.pdbx_seq_one_letter_code
_entity_poly.pdbx_strand_id
1 'polypeptide(L)'
;MPNRIRYPPYIFGLHDPGGEHLMLGAGRPGWVLVTEAIGANPNDRSGGDYRYLSDRGLGVIVRLNNAYHPGGTIPHSSRYRDFARRCGNFVENSRGCHIWIIGNEPNLPWERPGGEGGEVITPELYARCFLLCRNEILSRRGHEHDQVVVAAVGPWNNQTAYPGNPSGDWVKYFRDVLDRLNGQCDGIALHTYTDGYSLDFIKRDFWQGQPGYTHLRYHFRTYIDFMEAIPQDLRHLPVYITETDQNVEWRNENIGWVQAAYAEIERWNSDPANQPIQALILYRWPLVPDQPQWAISTRPGVIEDFKAAMRHEYRVRLPRPLYRARWLEVRVPERIGAGQRATATVRVRNEGAKTWFKSRVRLGYRWYTDDGRELEVEDIRTPLPHEVKPGQEVTFAQAGVQAPPAPGRYILRWDMIEEPETWFWKRGSPREDVAVEVGEALPKYGVSWLEAHVPKVVSPDAVAAASFRLRNEGARTWARGGPHPVHLAYNWFTPSGGLAGCWDTFRAPLPADVAPGEEVTLSGVALKTPAAPGRYILRWDLVEEGVTWFSKEGASPLEMAVEVVVGVSSALWRARASHNQADVAKAFDGDPDTFWSSQAKQEPGMWYELDLGQVQLIERIRVGSPGRGFPVGYILSVSVDGQNWEVIERKPHNWKSIEVVFAPRQVRYIRIEQTGTPSWTAFWLISEISIGLAHP
;
A
#
# COMPACT_ATOMS: atom_id res chain seq x y z
N MET A 1 4.61 5.94 -35.09
CA MET A 1 5.58 7.01 -35.39
C MET A 1 5.71 7.91 -34.16
N PRO A 2 6.85 8.54 -33.87
CA PRO A 2 6.91 9.50 -32.77
C PRO A 2 5.87 10.61 -33.01
N ASN A 3 5.24 11.05 -31.92
CA ASN A 3 4.17 12.04 -31.89
C ASN A 3 4.62 13.31 -32.65
N ARG A 4 4.00 13.62 -33.80
CA ARG A 4 4.36 14.79 -34.64
C ARG A 4 4.00 16.12 -33.96
N ILE A 5 3.13 16.08 -32.96
CA ILE A 5 2.68 17.24 -32.21
C ILE A 5 3.73 17.60 -31.17
N ARG A 6 4.39 18.73 -31.39
CA ARG A 6 5.38 19.27 -30.47
C ARG A 6 4.73 20.35 -29.61
N TYR A 7 4.47 20.01 -28.35
CA TYR A 7 3.99 20.99 -27.38
C TYR A 7 5.12 21.99 -27.09
N PRO A 8 4.86 23.31 -27.16
CA PRO A 8 5.79 24.32 -26.68
C PRO A 8 5.96 24.20 -25.15
N PRO A 9 7.06 24.69 -24.59
CA PRO A 9 7.34 24.57 -23.16
C PRO A 9 6.44 25.42 -22.26
N TYR A 10 5.79 26.48 -22.76
CA TYR A 10 5.01 27.41 -21.94
C TYR A 10 3.57 27.56 -22.42
N ILE A 11 2.66 27.85 -21.49
CA ILE A 11 1.21 28.01 -21.76
C ILE A 11 0.86 29.34 -22.45
N PHE A 12 1.82 30.27 -22.57
CA PHE A 12 1.64 31.58 -23.18
C PHE A 12 1.06 31.47 -24.59
N GLY A 13 0.09 32.29 -24.94
CA GLY A 13 -0.53 32.24 -26.26
C GLY A 13 -1.09 33.56 -26.74
N LEU A 14 -1.09 33.73 -28.06
CA LEU A 14 -1.69 34.87 -28.76
C LEU A 14 -2.60 34.37 -29.89
N HIS A 15 -3.80 34.95 -29.96
CA HIS A 15 -4.71 34.76 -31.08
C HIS A 15 -4.24 35.64 -32.24
N ASP A 16 -4.11 35.02 -33.41
CA ASP A 16 -3.55 35.52 -34.66
C ASP A 16 -2.03 35.82 -34.63
N PRO A 17 -1.33 35.66 -35.78
CA PRO A 17 0.11 35.91 -35.86
C PRO A 17 0.52 37.39 -35.73
N GLY A 18 1.77 37.62 -35.36
CA GLY A 18 2.48 38.90 -35.38
C GLY A 18 3.12 39.26 -34.03
N GLY A 19 2.59 38.75 -32.93
CA GLY A 19 3.08 39.03 -31.57
C GLY A 19 4.02 37.99 -31.00
N GLU A 20 4.22 36.88 -31.70
CA GLU A 20 5.03 35.75 -31.23
C GLU A 20 6.51 36.10 -31.03
N HIS A 21 6.98 37.18 -31.65
CA HIS A 21 8.32 37.72 -31.42
C HIS A 21 8.54 38.12 -29.94
N LEU A 22 7.49 38.47 -29.19
CA LEU A 22 7.56 38.75 -27.76
C LEU A 22 7.91 37.49 -26.96
N MET A 23 7.23 36.37 -27.25
CA MET A 23 7.49 35.07 -26.63
C MET A 23 8.89 34.56 -26.96
N LEU A 24 9.28 34.64 -28.24
CA LEU A 24 10.58 34.18 -28.70
C LEU A 24 11.73 35.05 -28.16
N GLY A 25 11.56 36.38 -28.14
CA GLY A 25 12.54 37.30 -27.56
C GLY A 25 12.74 37.10 -26.06
N ALA A 26 11.72 36.64 -25.35
CA ALA A 26 11.81 36.26 -23.94
C ALA A 26 12.41 34.86 -23.70
N GLY A 27 12.69 34.07 -24.75
CA GLY A 27 13.08 32.66 -24.60
C GLY A 27 11.95 31.78 -24.06
N ARG A 28 10.69 32.20 -24.25
CA ARG A 28 9.47 31.55 -23.75
C ARG A 28 8.54 31.15 -24.90
N PRO A 29 8.95 30.25 -25.83
CA PRO A 29 8.07 29.84 -26.92
C PRO A 29 6.78 29.22 -26.37
N GLY A 30 5.65 29.76 -26.79
CA GLY A 30 4.30 29.33 -26.44
C GLY A 30 3.49 28.97 -27.68
N TRP A 31 2.21 29.34 -27.66
CA TRP A 31 1.21 28.99 -28.64
C TRP A 31 0.82 30.17 -29.52
N VAL A 32 0.49 29.89 -30.77
CA VAL A 32 -0.19 30.83 -31.67
C VAL A 32 -1.39 30.12 -32.26
N LEU A 33 -2.57 30.75 -32.12
CA LEU A 33 -3.76 30.29 -32.80
C LEU A 33 -3.94 31.09 -34.10
N VAL A 34 -4.21 30.40 -35.20
CA VAL A 34 -4.56 31.00 -36.49
C VAL A 34 -5.98 30.62 -36.86
N THR A 35 -6.77 31.58 -37.32
CA THR A 35 -8.15 31.35 -37.76
C THR A 35 -8.21 31.38 -39.29
N GLU A 36 -8.90 30.41 -39.89
CA GLU A 36 -8.98 30.23 -41.34
C GLU A 36 -10.44 30.07 -41.77
N ALA A 37 -10.93 30.96 -42.63
CA ALA A 37 -12.24 30.82 -43.26
C ALA A 37 -12.10 30.10 -44.61
N ILE A 38 -12.17 28.76 -44.59
CA ILE A 38 -11.82 27.91 -45.73
C ILE A 38 -12.99 27.63 -46.68
N GLY A 39 -14.21 28.05 -46.33
CA GLY A 39 -15.43 27.77 -47.08
C GLY A 39 -15.83 26.29 -47.06
N ALA A 40 -16.80 25.92 -47.89
CA ALA A 40 -17.29 24.55 -48.04
C ALA A 40 -17.20 24.05 -49.50
N ASN A 41 -16.24 24.54 -50.29
CA ASN A 41 -16.02 24.04 -51.66
C ASN A 41 -15.22 22.72 -51.61
N PRO A 42 -15.81 21.56 -51.95
CA PRO A 42 -15.14 20.27 -51.83
C PRO A 42 -13.97 20.08 -52.81
N ASN A 43 -13.85 20.94 -53.83
CA ASN A 43 -12.82 20.89 -54.86
C ASN A 43 -11.66 21.87 -54.62
N ASP A 44 -11.78 22.75 -53.63
CA ASP A 44 -10.68 23.65 -53.25
C ASP A 44 -9.60 22.84 -52.52
N ARG A 45 -8.36 22.98 -53.02
CA ARG A 45 -7.15 22.28 -52.57
C ARG A 45 -6.10 23.22 -51.98
N SER A 46 -6.46 24.48 -51.74
CA SER A 46 -5.58 25.40 -51.02
C SER A 46 -5.37 24.94 -49.57
N GLY A 47 -4.19 25.24 -49.02
CA GLY A 47 -3.78 25.00 -47.64
C GLY A 47 -2.91 26.14 -47.12
N GLY A 48 -2.61 26.13 -45.81
CA GLY A 48 -1.77 27.14 -45.15
C GLY A 48 -0.32 26.69 -44.92
N ASP A 49 0.61 27.65 -44.85
CA ASP A 49 2.00 27.38 -44.43
C ASP A 49 2.30 28.07 -43.10
N TYR A 50 2.35 27.27 -42.03
CA TYR A 50 2.56 27.72 -40.66
C TYR A 50 3.99 27.49 -40.16
N ARG A 51 4.92 27.07 -41.05
CA ARG A 51 6.31 26.80 -40.68
C ARG A 51 7.06 28.03 -40.16
N TYR A 52 6.64 29.23 -40.56
CA TYR A 52 7.16 30.48 -40.00
C TYR A 52 6.90 30.62 -38.48
N LEU A 53 6.03 29.80 -37.91
CA LEU A 53 5.79 29.67 -36.47
C LEU A 53 6.42 28.38 -35.93
N SER A 54 6.06 27.23 -36.49
CA SER A 54 6.44 25.93 -35.92
C SER A 54 7.93 25.61 -36.04
N ASP A 55 8.63 26.05 -37.10
CA ASP A 55 10.09 25.87 -37.23
C ASP A 55 10.85 26.70 -36.18
N ARG A 56 10.20 27.69 -35.55
CA ARG A 56 10.75 28.51 -34.46
C ARG A 56 10.41 27.96 -33.07
N GLY A 57 9.81 26.76 -33.00
CA GLY A 57 9.49 26.08 -31.75
C GLY A 57 8.18 26.52 -31.08
N LEU A 58 7.33 27.29 -31.78
CA LEU A 58 6.00 27.65 -31.31
C LEU A 58 5.00 26.51 -31.57
N GLY A 59 4.06 26.34 -30.66
CA GLY A 59 2.88 25.51 -30.90
C GLY A 59 1.90 26.23 -31.82
N VAL A 60 1.39 25.55 -32.83
CA VAL A 60 0.44 26.10 -33.80
C VAL A 60 -0.89 25.36 -33.66
N ILE A 61 -1.96 26.12 -33.46
CA ILE A 61 -3.34 25.66 -33.47
C ILE A 61 -4.05 26.38 -34.60
N VAL A 62 -4.77 25.67 -35.47
CA VAL A 62 -5.53 26.28 -36.56
C VAL A 62 -7.02 26.02 -36.38
N ARG A 63 -7.81 27.09 -36.34
CA ARG A 63 -9.28 27.04 -36.31
C ARG A 63 -9.82 27.07 -37.73
N LEU A 64 -10.41 25.98 -38.17
CA LEU A 64 -11.02 25.82 -39.48
C LEU A 64 -12.49 26.21 -39.41
N ASN A 65 -12.80 27.38 -39.97
CA ASN A 65 -14.16 27.90 -40.10
C ASN A 65 -14.63 27.75 -41.55
N ASN A 66 -15.93 27.53 -41.75
CA ASN A 66 -16.56 27.68 -43.06
C ASN A 66 -16.56 29.16 -43.48
N ALA A 67 -17.08 30.04 -42.64
CA ALA A 67 -17.12 31.48 -42.86
C ALA A 67 -17.23 32.19 -41.49
N TYR A 68 -17.39 33.51 -41.52
CA TYR A 68 -17.83 34.31 -40.36
C TYR A 68 -19.29 34.73 -40.56
N HIS A 69 -19.85 35.48 -39.62
CA HIS A 69 -21.19 36.05 -39.76
C HIS A 69 -21.40 36.73 -41.13
N PRO A 70 -22.51 36.46 -41.86
CA PRO A 70 -23.63 35.58 -41.50
C PRO A 70 -23.48 34.12 -42.00
N GLY A 71 -22.37 33.77 -42.64
CA GLY A 71 -22.15 32.45 -43.26
C GLY A 71 -21.92 31.30 -42.28
N GLY A 72 -21.60 31.62 -41.02
CA GLY A 72 -21.42 30.67 -39.92
C GLY A 72 -20.08 29.93 -39.94
N THR A 73 -19.57 29.63 -38.75
CA THR A 73 -18.26 28.99 -38.54
C THR A 73 -18.28 27.52 -38.95
N ILE A 74 -19.46 26.92 -38.97
CA ILE A 74 -19.77 25.71 -39.73
C ILE A 74 -20.92 26.04 -40.71
N PRO A 75 -21.00 25.39 -41.88
CA PRO A 75 -22.03 25.73 -42.85
C PRO A 75 -23.38 25.16 -42.44
N HIS A 76 -24.44 25.51 -43.18
CA HIS A 76 -25.73 24.82 -43.05
C HIS A 76 -25.56 23.31 -43.19
N SER A 77 -26.32 22.53 -42.43
CA SER A 77 -26.07 21.12 -42.20
C SER A 77 -26.21 20.23 -43.45
N SER A 78 -26.89 20.74 -44.48
CA SER A 78 -26.92 20.16 -45.83
C SER A 78 -25.55 20.15 -46.55
N ARG A 79 -24.58 20.95 -46.09
CA ARG A 79 -23.24 21.11 -46.69
C ARG A 79 -22.11 20.50 -45.85
N TYR A 80 -22.41 19.81 -44.75
CA TYR A 80 -21.37 19.24 -43.87
C TYR A 80 -20.40 18.28 -44.58
N ARG A 81 -20.86 17.47 -45.54
CA ARG A 81 -19.98 16.58 -46.30
C ARG A 81 -18.99 17.35 -47.17
N ASP A 82 -19.45 18.44 -47.79
CA ASP A 82 -18.59 19.29 -48.62
C ASP A 82 -17.55 20.01 -47.78
N PHE A 83 -17.97 20.53 -46.62
CA PHE A 83 -17.07 21.16 -45.66
C PHE A 83 -16.06 20.18 -45.08
N ALA A 84 -16.47 18.97 -44.71
CA ALA A 84 -15.56 17.93 -44.25
C ALA A 84 -14.48 17.59 -45.30
N ARG A 85 -14.88 17.44 -46.57
CA ARG A 85 -13.91 17.24 -47.65
C ARG A 85 -12.99 18.44 -47.82
N ARG A 86 -13.52 19.66 -47.68
CA ARG A 86 -12.73 20.90 -47.73
C ARG A 86 -11.70 20.97 -46.59
N CYS A 87 -12.08 20.61 -45.37
CA CYS A 87 -11.17 20.47 -44.22
C CYS A 87 -10.06 19.47 -44.53
N GLY A 88 -10.41 18.27 -45.03
CA GLY A 88 -9.43 17.26 -45.42
C GLY A 88 -8.44 17.77 -46.49
N ASN A 89 -8.94 18.44 -47.53
CA ASN A 89 -8.09 19.03 -48.56
C ASN A 89 -7.20 20.16 -48.00
N PHE A 90 -7.71 20.99 -47.09
CA PHE A 90 -6.94 22.06 -46.48
C PHE A 90 -5.76 21.50 -45.68
N VAL A 91 -6.05 20.53 -44.81
CA VAL A 91 -5.04 19.92 -43.93
C VAL A 91 -3.97 19.18 -44.75
N GLU A 92 -4.37 18.38 -45.73
CA GLU A 92 -3.46 17.64 -46.63
C GLU A 92 -2.47 18.56 -47.36
N ASN A 93 -2.89 19.79 -47.68
CA ASN A 93 -2.06 20.78 -48.37
C ASN A 93 -1.43 21.81 -47.42
N SER A 94 -1.62 21.67 -46.11
CA SER A 94 -1.05 22.57 -45.11
C SER A 94 0.28 22.05 -44.56
N ARG A 95 1.13 22.96 -44.05
CA ARG A 95 2.45 22.63 -43.48
C ARG A 95 2.64 23.29 -42.13
N GLY A 96 3.31 22.58 -41.22
CA GLY A 96 3.72 23.15 -39.93
C GLY A 96 2.61 23.27 -38.87
N CYS A 97 1.46 22.60 -39.06
CA CYS A 97 0.39 22.49 -38.07
C CYS A 97 -0.15 21.05 -38.04
N HIS A 98 -0.54 20.59 -36.85
CA HIS A 98 -1.11 19.27 -36.59
C HIS A 98 -2.23 19.31 -35.54
N ILE A 99 -2.78 20.49 -35.24
CA ILE A 99 -3.87 20.70 -34.28
C ILE A 99 -4.95 21.56 -34.95
N TRP A 100 -6.12 20.99 -35.17
CA TRP A 100 -7.19 21.55 -35.98
C TRP A 100 -8.48 21.68 -35.18
N ILE A 101 -8.97 22.90 -34.95
CA ILE A 101 -10.27 23.14 -34.33
C ILE A 101 -11.33 23.21 -35.43
N ILE A 102 -12.47 22.54 -35.26
CA ILE A 102 -13.56 22.56 -36.25
C ILE A 102 -14.67 23.52 -35.83
N GLY A 103 -14.70 24.70 -36.45
CA GLY A 103 -15.64 25.77 -36.16
C GLY A 103 -15.26 26.62 -34.94
N ASN A 104 -16.15 27.55 -34.60
CA ASN A 104 -16.05 28.43 -33.43
C ASN A 104 -17.44 28.61 -32.82
N GLU A 105 -17.55 28.43 -31.50
CA GLU A 105 -18.74 28.77 -30.69
C GLU A 105 -20.08 28.45 -31.36
N PRO A 106 -20.30 27.17 -31.77
CA PRO A 106 -21.44 26.78 -32.59
C PRO A 106 -22.81 27.06 -31.92
N ASN A 107 -22.83 27.23 -30.60
CA ASN A 107 -24.03 27.61 -29.85
C ASN A 107 -24.38 29.10 -30.01
N LEU A 108 -23.48 29.98 -30.41
CA LEU A 108 -23.77 31.41 -30.52
C LEU A 108 -24.57 31.74 -31.78
N PRO A 109 -25.69 32.50 -31.68
CA PRO A 109 -26.50 32.83 -32.84
C PRO A 109 -25.75 33.52 -34.00
N TRP A 110 -24.80 34.40 -33.70
CA TRP A 110 -24.02 35.09 -34.74
C TRP A 110 -23.02 34.19 -35.47
N GLU A 111 -22.63 33.06 -34.87
CA GLU A 111 -21.72 32.07 -35.47
C GLU A 111 -22.45 30.97 -36.24
N ARG A 112 -23.79 30.97 -36.24
CA ARG A 112 -24.61 30.02 -36.99
C ARG A 112 -24.64 30.34 -38.48
N PRO A 113 -24.81 29.32 -39.34
CA PRO A 113 -25.08 29.55 -40.75
C PRO A 113 -26.45 30.23 -40.91
N GLY A 114 -26.45 31.46 -41.41
CA GLY A 114 -27.63 32.33 -41.50
C GLY A 114 -27.79 33.30 -40.34
N GLY A 115 -26.86 33.34 -39.38
CA GLY A 115 -26.91 34.22 -38.21
C GLY A 115 -28.06 33.87 -37.25
N GLU A 116 -28.64 34.89 -36.61
CA GLU A 116 -29.63 34.72 -35.54
C GLU A 116 -30.89 33.96 -35.98
N GLY A 117 -31.36 34.20 -37.21
CA GLY A 117 -32.48 33.49 -37.84
C GLY A 117 -32.07 32.23 -38.61
N GLY A 118 -30.79 31.84 -38.51
CA GLY A 118 -30.20 30.70 -39.20
C GLY A 118 -30.47 29.35 -38.56
N GLU A 119 -29.78 28.32 -39.05
CA GLU A 119 -29.92 26.97 -38.51
C GLU A 119 -29.32 26.90 -37.10
N VAL A 120 -30.16 26.54 -36.12
CA VAL A 120 -29.71 26.33 -34.74
C VAL A 120 -28.83 25.09 -34.69
N ILE A 121 -27.56 25.26 -34.34
CA ILE A 121 -26.61 24.17 -34.23
C ILE A 121 -26.74 23.49 -32.87
N THR A 122 -27.53 22.43 -32.85
CA THR A 122 -27.75 21.50 -31.75
C THR A 122 -26.48 20.65 -31.48
N PRO A 123 -26.29 20.05 -30.28
CA PRO A 123 -25.15 19.16 -30.03
C PRO A 123 -25.03 18.01 -31.03
N GLU A 124 -26.16 17.47 -31.46
CA GLU A 124 -26.27 16.44 -32.50
C GLU A 124 -25.71 16.94 -33.84
N LEU A 125 -26.09 18.14 -34.25
CA LEU A 125 -25.65 18.74 -35.51
C LEU A 125 -24.17 19.07 -35.48
N TYR A 126 -23.68 19.64 -34.37
CA TYR A 126 -22.26 19.91 -34.23
C TYR A 126 -21.42 18.62 -34.23
N ALA A 127 -21.78 17.63 -33.41
CA ALA A 127 -21.09 16.35 -33.36
C ALA A 127 -21.05 15.66 -34.74
N ARG A 128 -22.15 15.74 -35.51
CA ARG A 128 -22.19 15.21 -36.89
C ARG A 128 -21.20 15.92 -37.81
N CYS A 129 -21.16 17.25 -37.80
CA CYS A 129 -20.21 18.03 -38.59
C CYS A 129 -18.77 17.70 -38.20
N PHE A 130 -18.49 17.71 -36.90
CA PHE A 130 -17.19 17.43 -36.31
C PHE A 130 -16.67 16.05 -36.73
N LEU A 131 -17.47 14.99 -36.56
CA LEU A 131 -17.07 13.62 -36.91
C LEU A 131 -16.79 13.46 -38.41
N LEU A 132 -17.58 14.10 -39.27
CA LEU A 132 -17.31 14.11 -40.71
C LEU A 132 -15.95 14.77 -41.01
N CYS A 133 -15.70 15.96 -40.44
CA CYS A 133 -14.44 16.68 -40.63
C CYS A 133 -13.24 15.88 -40.09
N ARG A 134 -13.37 15.34 -38.86
CA ARG A 134 -12.33 14.52 -38.24
C ARG A 134 -11.99 13.30 -39.08
N ASN A 135 -12.99 12.55 -39.53
CA ASN A 135 -12.76 11.36 -40.34
C ASN A 135 -12.10 11.70 -41.69
N GLU A 136 -12.51 12.80 -42.33
CA GLU A 136 -11.88 13.28 -43.56
C GLU A 136 -10.41 13.68 -43.32
N ILE A 137 -10.11 14.43 -42.26
CA ILE A 137 -8.74 14.85 -41.91
C ILE A 137 -7.86 13.63 -41.62
N LEU A 138 -8.29 12.74 -40.71
CA LEU A 138 -7.49 11.59 -40.29
C LEU A 138 -7.33 10.52 -41.38
N SER A 139 -8.18 10.55 -42.42
CA SER A 139 -8.00 9.70 -43.60
C SER A 139 -6.87 10.16 -44.53
N ARG A 140 -6.38 11.40 -44.38
CA ARG A 140 -5.31 11.96 -45.22
C ARG A 140 -3.96 11.40 -44.82
N ARG A 141 -3.18 11.03 -45.83
CA ARG A 141 -1.85 10.45 -45.64
C ARG A 141 -0.95 11.43 -44.89
N GLY A 142 -0.37 10.99 -43.78
CA GLY A 142 0.52 11.80 -42.94
C GLY A 142 -0.20 12.65 -41.87
N HIS A 143 -1.53 12.57 -41.80
CA HIS A 143 -2.38 13.27 -40.83
C HIS A 143 -3.19 12.30 -39.95
N GLU A 144 -2.87 11.01 -39.96
CA GLU A 144 -3.60 9.96 -39.24
C GLU A 144 -3.50 10.10 -37.71
N HIS A 145 -2.59 10.96 -37.24
CA HIS A 145 -2.31 11.22 -35.83
C HIS A 145 -2.40 12.72 -35.49
N ASP A 146 -2.99 13.53 -36.37
CA ASP A 146 -3.27 14.94 -36.07
C ASP A 146 -4.33 15.03 -34.97
N GLN A 147 -4.31 16.12 -34.19
CA GLN A 147 -5.36 16.41 -33.23
C GLN A 147 -6.51 17.15 -33.92
N VAL A 148 -7.70 16.56 -33.89
CA VAL A 148 -8.93 17.26 -34.26
C VAL A 148 -9.68 17.64 -32.97
N VAL A 149 -9.79 18.95 -32.75
CA VAL A 149 -10.15 19.58 -31.48
C VAL A 149 -11.56 20.11 -31.55
N VAL A 150 -12.38 19.75 -30.55
CA VAL A 150 -13.76 20.23 -30.39
C VAL A 150 -13.72 21.75 -30.21
N ALA A 151 -14.57 22.48 -30.93
CA ALA A 151 -14.67 23.93 -30.82
C ALA A 151 -15.08 24.35 -29.41
N ALA A 152 -14.58 25.51 -29.00
CA ALA A 152 -15.05 26.16 -27.80
C ALA A 152 -16.54 26.46 -27.92
N VAL A 153 -17.26 26.28 -26.82
CA VAL A 153 -18.65 26.70 -26.68
C VAL A 153 -18.64 28.11 -26.11
N GLY A 154 -19.40 29.01 -26.74
CA GLY A 154 -19.53 30.39 -26.29
C GLY A 154 -20.13 30.42 -24.89
N PRO A 155 -19.38 30.88 -23.87
CA PRO A 155 -19.86 30.93 -22.50
C PRO A 155 -20.98 31.96 -22.36
N TRP A 156 -21.80 31.79 -21.32
CA TRP A 156 -22.90 32.73 -20.94
C TRP A 156 -24.07 32.83 -21.93
N ASN A 157 -24.02 32.06 -23.02
CA ASN A 157 -25.08 32.04 -24.02
C ASN A 157 -26.22 31.11 -23.64
N ASN A 158 -27.43 31.68 -23.57
CA ASN A 158 -28.68 30.97 -23.31
C ASN A 158 -29.56 30.78 -24.56
N GLN A 159 -29.07 31.14 -25.76
CA GLN A 159 -29.88 31.25 -26.98
C GLN A 159 -29.94 29.95 -27.79
N THR A 160 -29.45 28.83 -27.25
CA THR A 160 -29.49 27.49 -27.88
C THR A 160 -30.23 26.50 -27.00
N ALA A 161 -31.57 26.61 -26.97
CA ALA A 161 -32.41 25.61 -26.33
C ALA A 161 -32.69 24.43 -27.28
N TYR A 162 -32.77 23.22 -26.72
CA TYR A 162 -33.11 21.98 -27.45
C TYR A 162 -33.72 20.95 -26.49
N PRO A 163 -34.35 19.86 -26.99
CA PRO A 163 -34.91 18.82 -26.13
C PRO A 163 -33.84 18.26 -25.17
N GLY A 164 -34.10 18.36 -23.86
CA GLY A 164 -33.14 17.98 -22.81
C GLY A 164 -32.33 19.14 -22.24
N ASN A 165 -32.25 20.28 -22.92
CA ASN A 165 -31.65 21.53 -22.43
C ASN A 165 -32.54 22.74 -22.77
N PRO A 166 -33.72 22.86 -22.15
CA PRO A 166 -34.70 23.90 -22.50
C PRO A 166 -34.29 25.29 -22.06
N SER A 167 -33.38 25.42 -21.08
CA SER A 167 -32.84 26.70 -20.66
C SER A 167 -31.88 27.26 -21.73
N GLY A 168 -31.09 26.40 -22.37
CA GLY A 168 -29.95 26.82 -23.19
C GLY A 168 -28.63 26.85 -22.40
N ASP A 169 -28.52 26.03 -21.36
CA ASP A 169 -27.31 25.89 -20.55
C ASP A 169 -26.09 25.53 -21.41
N TRP A 170 -25.11 26.43 -21.48
CA TRP A 170 -23.93 26.28 -22.34
C TRP A 170 -22.97 25.20 -21.84
N VAL A 171 -22.89 24.96 -20.52
CA VAL A 171 -22.06 23.87 -19.97
C VAL A 171 -22.72 22.52 -20.25
N LYS A 172 -24.06 22.46 -20.18
CA LYS A 172 -24.81 21.29 -20.64
C LYS A 172 -24.68 21.06 -22.14
N TYR A 173 -24.74 22.10 -22.96
CA TYR A 173 -24.49 22.00 -24.41
C TYR A 173 -23.12 21.38 -24.69
N PHE A 174 -22.09 21.90 -24.02
CA PHE A 174 -20.73 21.37 -24.09
C PHE A 174 -20.66 19.90 -23.69
N ARG A 175 -21.28 19.52 -22.56
CA ARG A 175 -21.34 18.13 -22.11
C ARG A 175 -22.02 17.22 -23.14
N ASP A 176 -23.18 17.64 -23.63
CA ASP A 176 -23.98 16.86 -24.58
C ASP A 176 -23.23 16.69 -25.92
N VAL A 177 -22.42 17.67 -26.34
CA VAL A 177 -21.52 17.52 -27.50
C VAL A 177 -20.49 16.41 -27.24
N LEU A 178 -19.78 16.47 -26.11
CA LEU A 178 -18.74 15.48 -25.79
C LEU A 178 -19.29 14.07 -25.67
N ASP A 179 -20.45 13.90 -25.02
CA ASP A 179 -21.12 12.60 -24.89
C ASP A 179 -21.51 12.02 -26.27
N ARG A 180 -21.93 12.88 -27.22
CA ARG A 180 -22.28 12.47 -28.59
C ARG A 180 -21.08 12.07 -29.44
N LEU A 181 -19.90 12.61 -29.16
CA LEU A 181 -18.67 12.22 -29.84
C LEU A 181 -18.19 10.83 -29.41
N ASN A 182 -18.56 10.37 -28.20
CA ASN A 182 -18.27 9.03 -27.68
C ASN A 182 -16.79 8.66 -27.83
N GLY A 183 -15.89 9.52 -27.33
CA GLY A 183 -14.44 9.28 -27.40
C GLY A 183 -13.78 9.68 -28.71
N GLN A 184 -14.52 10.09 -29.75
CA GLN A 184 -13.97 10.37 -31.07
C GLN A 184 -13.56 11.83 -31.26
N CYS A 185 -12.73 12.36 -30.36
CA CYS A 185 -12.03 13.64 -30.50
C CYS A 185 -10.64 13.55 -29.89
N ASP A 186 -9.75 14.48 -30.25
CA ASP A 186 -8.33 14.40 -29.88
C ASP A 186 -7.87 15.58 -29.00
N GLY A 187 -8.78 16.52 -28.72
CA GLY A 187 -8.58 17.65 -27.83
C GLY A 187 -9.85 18.49 -27.69
N ILE A 188 -9.82 19.42 -26.74
CA ILE A 188 -10.98 20.25 -26.37
C ILE A 188 -10.55 21.72 -26.33
N ALA A 189 -11.26 22.59 -27.05
CA ALA A 189 -11.08 24.03 -26.93
C ALA A 189 -12.12 24.63 -25.96
N LEU A 190 -11.71 25.65 -25.22
CA LEU A 190 -12.53 26.43 -24.29
C LEU A 190 -12.32 27.92 -24.55
N HIS A 191 -13.35 28.71 -24.32
CA HIS A 191 -13.26 30.17 -24.26
C HIS A 191 -13.59 30.65 -22.85
N THR A 192 -12.89 31.67 -22.39
CA THR A 192 -13.03 32.19 -21.02
C THR A 192 -12.84 33.68 -21.04
N TYR A 193 -13.73 34.45 -20.42
CA TYR A 193 -13.66 35.90 -20.47
C TYR A 193 -13.90 36.48 -19.07
N THR A 194 -13.44 37.70 -18.80
CA THR A 194 -14.06 38.51 -17.74
C THR A 194 -15.13 39.41 -18.33
N ASP A 195 -15.89 40.11 -17.49
CA ASP A 195 -16.82 41.15 -17.94
C ASP A 195 -16.34 42.45 -17.27
N GLY A 196 -15.29 43.02 -17.86
CA GLY A 196 -14.54 44.14 -17.31
C GLY A 196 -13.17 43.78 -16.72
N TYR A 197 -12.53 44.78 -16.10
CA TYR A 197 -11.08 44.79 -15.83
C TYR A 197 -10.65 44.29 -14.44
N SER A 198 -11.60 44.02 -13.53
CA SER A 198 -11.26 43.69 -12.14
C SER A 198 -10.48 42.38 -12.06
N LEU A 199 -9.38 42.38 -11.30
CA LEU A 199 -8.60 41.15 -11.07
C LEU A 199 -9.40 40.13 -10.25
N ASP A 200 -10.42 40.56 -9.50
CA ASP A 200 -11.30 39.65 -8.79
C ASP A 200 -12.08 38.75 -9.76
N PHE A 201 -12.42 39.25 -10.95
CA PHE A 201 -13.11 38.48 -11.99
C PHE A 201 -12.26 37.31 -12.54
N ILE A 202 -10.96 37.29 -12.25
CA ILE A 202 -10.05 36.16 -12.50
C ILE A 202 -9.89 35.29 -11.26
N LYS A 203 -9.68 35.94 -10.10
CA LYS A 203 -9.16 35.30 -8.88
C LYS A 203 -10.24 34.70 -7.97
N ARG A 204 -11.52 35.00 -8.21
CA ARG A 204 -12.63 34.62 -7.33
C ARG A 204 -13.77 34.03 -8.14
N ASP A 205 -14.58 33.22 -7.45
CA ASP A 205 -15.79 32.64 -8.03
C ASP A 205 -16.91 33.68 -7.94
N PHE A 206 -17.48 34.00 -9.10
CA PHE A 206 -18.74 34.72 -9.25
C PHE A 206 -19.74 33.76 -9.91
N TRP A 207 -21.02 33.95 -9.64
CA TRP A 207 -22.08 33.07 -10.14
C TRP A 207 -23.03 33.85 -11.02
N GLN A 208 -23.58 33.19 -12.02
CA GLN A 208 -24.55 33.77 -12.93
C GLN A 208 -25.83 34.21 -12.20
N GLY A 209 -26.32 35.41 -12.51
CA GLY A 209 -27.51 35.96 -11.87
C GLY A 209 -28.83 35.53 -12.53
N GLN A 210 -28.79 35.01 -13.74
CA GLN A 210 -30.00 34.67 -14.51
C GLN A 210 -30.67 33.40 -13.95
N PRO A 211 -32.02 33.39 -13.80
CA PRO A 211 -32.77 32.20 -13.40
C PRO A 211 -32.47 31.00 -14.29
N GLY A 212 -32.16 29.85 -13.69
CA GLY A 212 -31.76 28.63 -14.39
C GLY A 212 -30.25 28.46 -14.56
N TYR A 213 -29.45 29.49 -14.30
CA TYR A 213 -28.00 29.50 -14.51
C TYR A 213 -27.19 29.73 -13.23
N THR A 214 -27.85 29.96 -12.09
CA THR A 214 -27.21 30.32 -10.82
C THR A 214 -26.23 29.29 -10.27
N HIS A 215 -26.20 28.09 -10.85
CA HIS A 215 -25.27 27.02 -10.54
C HIS A 215 -24.00 27.06 -11.40
N LEU A 216 -23.88 27.99 -12.35
CA LEU A 216 -22.73 28.19 -13.23
C LEU A 216 -21.97 29.44 -12.83
N ARG A 217 -20.64 29.37 -12.94
CA ARG A 217 -19.74 30.50 -12.69
C ARG A 217 -19.80 31.52 -13.81
N TYR A 218 -19.53 32.75 -13.43
CA TYR A 218 -19.36 33.91 -14.31
C TYR A 218 -17.90 34.35 -14.35
N HIS A 219 -17.55 35.16 -15.35
CA HIS A 219 -16.18 35.61 -15.62
C HIS A 219 -15.19 34.47 -15.90
N PHE A 220 -13.90 34.69 -15.62
CA PHE A 220 -12.80 33.87 -16.13
C PHE A 220 -12.94 32.40 -15.70
N ARG A 221 -13.38 32.19 -14.44
CA ARG A 221 -13.52 30.86 -13.83
C ARG A 221 -14.69 30.02 -14.35
N THR A 222 -15.44 30.48 -15.35
CA THR A 222 -16.32 29.60 -16.14
C THR A 222 -15.54 28.41 -16.73
N TYR A 223 -14.21 28.53 -16.93
CA TYR A 223 -13.37 27.39 -17.32
C TYR A 223 -13.49 26.20 -16.36
N ILE A 224 -13.69 26.44 -15.06
CA ILE A 224 -13.82 25.37 -14.06
C ILE A 224 -15.06 24.53 -14.35
N ASP A 225 -16.20 25.16 -14.68
CA ASP A 225 -17.44 24.44 -14.99
C ASP A 225 -17.29 23.59 -16.24
N PHE A 226 -16.62 24.13 -17.28
CA PHE A 226 -16.30 23.34 -18.47
C PHE A 226 -15.37 22.16 -18.14
N MET A 227 -14.30 22.39 -17.38
CA MET A 227 -13.35 21.33 -16.99
C MET A 227 -14.02 20.24 -16.14
N GLU A 228 -14.93 20.61 -15.25
CA GLU A 228 -15.73 19.68 -14.45
C GLU A 228 -16.70 18.86 -15.31
N ALA A 229 -17.26 19.48 -16.37
CA ALA A 229 -18.17 18.83 -17.31
C ALA A 229 -17.49 17.82 -18.24
N ILE A 230 -16.15 17.87 -18.43
CA ILE A 230 -15.43 16.91 -19.28
C ILE A 230 -15.59 15.47 -18.74
N PRO A 231 -16.12 14.53 -19.56
CA PRO A 231 -16.22 13.12 -19.23
C PRO A 231 -14.88 12.51 -18.78
N GLN A 232 -14.88 11.62 -17.77
CA GLN A 232 -13.63 11.07 -17.22
C GLN A 232 -12.79 10.33 -18.25
N ASP A 233 -13.43 9.65 -19.20
CA ASP A 233 -12.81 8.97 -20.33
C ASP A 233 -12.16 9.93 -21.34
N LEU A 234 -12.49 11.22 -21.30
CA LEU A 234 -11.85 12.28 -22.11
C LEU A 234 -10.80 13.09 -21.33
N ARG A 235 -10.62 12.86 -20.02
CA ARG A 235 -9.67 13.66 -19.19
C ARG A 235 -8.20 13.42 -19.51
N HIS A 236 -7.90 12.46 -20.37
CA HIS A 236 -6.56 12.22 -20.92
C HIS A 236 -6.26 13.09 -22.14
N LEU A 237 -7.26 13.77 -22.70
CA LEU A 237 -7.09 14.64 -23.86
C LEU A 237 -6.51 16.00 -23.44
N PRO A 238 -5.78 16.70 -24.32
CA PRO A 238 -5.37 18.07 -24.09
C PRO A 238 -6.57 19.03 -24.14
N VAL A 239 -6.54 20.04 -23.26
CA VAL A 239 -7.51 21.14 -23.25
C VAL A 239 -6.79 22.45 -23.53
N TYR A 240 -7.36 23.29 -24.38
CA TYR A 240 -6.79 24.58 -24.78
C TYR A 240 -7.81 25.69 -24.47
N ILE A 241 -7.41 26.72 -23.71
CA ILE A 241 -8.19 27.96 -23.71
C ILE A 241 -7.75 28.75 -24.93
N THR A 242 -8.57 28.72 -25.98
CA THR A 242 -8.24 29.22 -27.31
C THR A 242 -8.56 30.70 -27.50
N GLU A 243 -9.27 31.29 -26.54
CA GLU A 243 -9.63 32.69 -26.55
C GLU A 243 -9.90 33.18 -25.13
N THR A 244 -9.28 34.31 -24.76
CA THR A 244 -9.55 35.02 -23.52
C THR A 244 -9.26 36.51 -23.61
N ASP A 245 -10.12 37.33 -23.02
CA ASP A 245 -9.97 38.76 -22.79
C ASP A 245 -10.99 39.25 -21.73
N GLN A 246 -11.20 40.57 -21.63
CA GLN A 246 -12.15 41.17 -20.69
C GLN A 246 -13.59 41.29 -21.19
N ASN A 247 -13.89 40.75 -22.39
CA ASN A 247 -15.14 40.97 -23.12
C ASN A 247 -15.50 42.46 -23.28
N VAL A 248 -14.48 43.33 -23.21
CA VAL A 248 -14.51 44.78 -23.43
C VAL A 248 -13.17 45.19 -24.04
N GLU A 249 -13.08 46.39 -24.62
CA GLU A 249 -11.84 46.89 -25.23
C GLU A 249 -10.59 46.64 -24.35
N TRP A 250 -9.48 46.23 -24.98
CA TRP A 250 -8.20 46.21 -24.29
C TRP A 250 -7.82 47.61 -23.80
N ARG A 251 -7.92 47.82 -22.49
CA ARG A 251 -7.43 49.02 -21.84
C ARG A 251 -5.91 49.10 -22.02
N ASN A 252 -5.42 50.20 -22.59
CA ASN A 252 -4.00 50.41 -22.85
C ASN A 252 -3.18 50.71 -21.58
N GLU A 253 -3.27 49.84 -20.58
CA GLU A 253 -2.62 49.99 -19.28
C GLU A 253 -2.16 48.62 -18.78
N ASN A 254 -1.02 48.58 -18.09
CA ASN A 254 -0.57 47.36 -17.40
C ASN A 254 -1.29 47.26 -16.05
N ILE A 255 -2.51 46.73 -16.07
CA ILE A 255 -3.34 46.55 -14.87
C ILE A 255 -3.12 45.19 -14.18
N GLY A 256 -2.23 44.35 -14.71
CA GLY A 256 -1.94 43.02 -14.17
C GLY A 256 -2.99 41.95 -14.50
N TRP A 257 -3.88 42.22 -15.47
CA TRP A 257 -4.92 41.27 -15.86
C TRP A 257 -4.31 40.06 -16.56
N VAL A 258 -3.38 40.27 -17.49
CA VAL A 258 -2.71 39.18 -18.22
C VAL A 258 -1.88 38.33 -17.25
N GLN A 259 -1.11 38.97 -16.37
CA GLN A 259 -0.39 38.28 -15.30
C GLN A 259 -1.33 37.44 -14.42
N ALA A 260 -2.46 37.99 -13.98
CA ALA A 260 -3.42 37.27 -13.14
C ALA A 260 -4.04 36.07 -13.86
N ALA A 261 -4.38 36.19 -15.14
CA ALA A 261 -4.97 35.12 -15.93
C ALA A 261 -4.01 33.93 -16.08
N TYR A 262 -2.74 34.17 -16.42
CA TYR A 262 -1.74 33.11 -16.49
C TYR A 262 -1.43 32.49 -15.12
N ALA A 263 -1.35 33.30 -14.07
CA ALA A 263 -1.14 32.78 -12.71
C ALA A 263 -2.30 31.89 -12.24
N GLU A 264 -3.54 32.19 -12.63
CA GLU A 264 -4.72 31.38 -12.32
C GLU A 264 -4.67 30.02 -13.03
N ILE A 265 -4.30 29.98 -14.31
CA ILE A 265 -4.14 28.71 -15.04
C ILE A 265 -2.94 27.90 -14.52
N GLU A 266 -1.83 28.55 -14.16
CA GLU A 266 -0.72 27.87 -13.49
C GLU A 266 -1.16 27.26 -12.14
N ARG A 267 -1.96 27.99 -11.35
CA ARG A 267 -2.52 27.49 -10.09
C ARG A 267 -3.38 26.25 -10.34
N TRP A 268 -4.25 26.26 -11.34
CA TRP A 268 -5.05 25.11 -11.75
C TRP A 268 -4.18 23.92 -12.16
N ASN A 269 -3.23 24.16 -13.06
CA ASN A 269 -2.32 23.13 -13.57
C ASN A 269 -1.42 22.54 -12.50
N SER A 270 -1.19 23.24 -11.38
CA SER A 270 -0.29 22.82 -10.28
C SER A 270 -0.91 21.80 -9.38
N ASP A 271 -2.23 21.66 -9.42
CA ASP A 271 -2.90 20.56 -8.76
C ASP A 271 -2.80 19.29 -9.62
N PRO A 272 -2.10 18.24 -9.15
CA PRO A 272 -2.02 16.97 -9.85
C PRO A 272 -3.38 16.26 -10.04
N ALA A 273 -4.43 16.65 -9.32
CA ALA A 273 -5.78 16.11 -9.49
C ALA A 273 -6.51 16.71 -10.70
N ASN A 274 -6.06 17.87 -11.20
CA ASN A 274 -6.69 18.56 -12.31
C ASN A 274 -6.17 18.06 -13.66
N GLN A 275 -7.07 18.02 -14.65
CA GLN A 275 -6.66 17.90 -16.05
C GLN A 275 -5.98 19.22 -16.46
N PRO A 276 -4.73 19.19 -16.94
CA PRO A 276 -4.00 20.41 -17.23
C PRO A 276 -4.48 21.08 -18.51
N ILE A 277 -4.53 22.41 -18.49
CA ILE A 277 -4.81 23.28 -19.62
C ILE A 277 -3.48 23.62 -20.30
N GLN A 278 -3.39 23.33 -21.60
CA GLN A 278 -2.15 23.37 -22.37
C GLN A 278 -1.80 24.77 -22.87
N ALA A 279 -2.80 25.61 -23.10
CA ALA A 279 -2.64 26.96 -23.64
C ALA A 279 -3.66 27.91 -23.01
N LEU A 280 -3.24 29.17 -22.79
CA LEU A 280 -4.11 30.30 -22.53
C LEU A 280 -3.83 31.36 -23.61
N ILE A 281 -4.76 31.57 -24.52
CA ILE A 281 -4.55 32.36 -25.73
C ILE A 281 -5.28 33.71 -25.63
N LEU A 282 -4.51 34.81 -25.59
CA LEU A 282 -5.07 36.16 -25.49
C LEU A 282 -5.68 36.60 -26.83
N TYR A 283 -6.91 37.11 -26.79
CA TYR A 283 -7.63 37.62 -27.97
C TYR A 283 -7.52 39.14 -28.06
N ARG A 284 -6.94 39.76 -29.09
CA ARG A 284 -6.16 39.20 -30.22
C ARG A 284 -5.01 40.13 -30.60
N TRP A 285 -4.05 39.64 -31.36
CA TRP A 285 -2.85 40.43 -31.68
C TRP A 285 -3.09 41.58 -32.68
N PRO A 286 -3.53 41.34 -33.93
CA PRO A 286 -3.48 42.35 -34.98
C PRO A 286 -4.54 43.43 -34.83
N LEU A 287 -4.23 44.61 -35.35
CA LEU A 287 -5.23 45.63 -35.64
C LEU A 287 -6.05 45.18 -36.86
N VAL A 288 -7.29 44.76 -36.62
CA VAL A 288 -8.27 44.59 -37.69
C VAL A 288 -9.17 45.83 -37.70
N PRO A 289 -9.26 46.58 -38.81
CA PRO A 289 -9.90 47.90 -38.84
C PRO A 289 -11.35 47.96 -38.36
N ASP A 290 -12.12 46.89 -38.53
CA ASP A 290 -13.53 46.78 -38.16
C ASP A 290 -13.74 46.41 -36.69
N GLN A 291 -12.70 45.94 -35.97
CA GLN A 291 -12.77 45.63 -34.54
C GLN A 291 -11.45 46.02 -33.85
N PRO A 292 -11.13 47.33 -33.82
CA PRO A 292 -9.88 47.84 -33.26
C PRO A 292 -9.78 47.66 -31.73
N GLN A 293 -10.92 47.52 -31.05
CA GLN A 293 -10.99 47.34 -29.59
C GLN A 293 -10.29 46.07 -29.10
N TRP A 294 -10.11 45.07 -29.96
CA TRP A 294 -9.49 43.79 -29.62
C TRP A 294 -7.98 43.74 -29.91
N ALA A 295 -7.38 44.82 -30.44
CA ALA A 295 -6.03 44.79 -31.01
C ALA A 295 -4.90 45.06 -30.00
N ILE A 296 -4.28 44.00 -29.46
CA ILE A 296 -3.15 44.09 -28.52
C ILE A 296 -1.93 44.81 -29.12
N SER A 297 -1.68 44.66 -30.42
CA SER A 297 -0.56 45.30 -31.13
C SER A 297 -0.52 46.83 -31.00
N THR A 298 -1.66 47.46 -30.69
CA THR A 298 -1.80 48.91 -30.49
C THR A 298 -1.93 49.31 -29.03
N ARG A 299 -1.66 48.39 -28.10
CA ARG A 299 -1.85 48.56 -26.66
C ARG A 299 -0.56 48.24 -25.88
N PRO A 300 0.45 49.15 -25.90
CA PRO A 300 1.70 48.98 -25.16
C PRO A 300 1.53 48.56 -23.70
N GLY A 301 0.51 49.05 -22.99
CA GLY A 301 0.25 48.64 -21.60
C GLY A 301 -0.04 47.15 -21.45
N VAL A 302 -0.82 46.57 -22.37
CA VAL A 302 -1.13 45.13 -22.40
C VAL A 302 0.09 44.31 -22.80
N ILE A 303 0.89 44.83 -23.75
CA ILE A 303 2.15 44.19 -24.16
C ILE A 303 3.13 44.10 -22.97
N GLU A 304 3.23 45.16 -22.16
CA GLU A 304 4.07 45.14 -20.94
C GLU A 304 3.50 44.21 -19.86
N ASP A 305 2.18 44.09 -19.72
CA ASP A 305 1.54 43.10 -18.83
C ASP A 305 1.88 41.66 -19.28
N PHE A 306 1.79 41.37 -20.58
CA PHE A 306 2.17 40.07 -21.13
C PHE A 306 3.67 39.76 -20.95
N LYS A 307 4.55 40.74 -21.18
CA LYS A 307 6.00 40.60 -20.89
C LYS A 307 6.27 40.34 -19.41
N ALA A 308 5.52 40.98 -18.51
CA ALA A 308 5.63 40.75 -17.08
C ALA A 308 5.22 39.31 -16.71
N ALA A 309 4.13 38.79 -17.30
CA ALA A 309 3.72 37.39 -17.12
C ALA A 309 4.82 36.40 -17.56
N MET A 310 5.51 36.67 -18.67
CA MET A 310 6.60 35.83 -19.18
C MET A 310 7.88 35.80 -18.32
N ARG A 311 7.97 36.63 -17.28
CA ARG A 311 9.04 36.53 -16.26
C ARG A 311 8.86 35.31 -15.36
N HIS A 312 7.69 34.70 -15.36
CA HIS A 312 7.37 33.49 -14.60
C HIS A 312 7.50 32.21 -15.45
N GLU A 313 7.64 31.06 -14.76
CA GLU A 313 7.82 29.73 -15.36
C GLU A 313 6.47 28.99 -15.55
N TYR A 314 5.52 29.58 -16.27
CA TYR A 314 4.22 28.95 -16.51
C TYR A 314 4.31 27.91 -17.63
N ARG A 315 4.55 26.65 -17.23
CA ARG A 315 4.91 25.56 -18.15
C ARG A 315 3.71 24.73 -18.58
N VAL A 316 3.78 24.22 -19.81
CA VAL A 316 2.86 23.19 -20.27
C VAL A 316 3.04 21.91 -19.45
N ARG A 317 1.93 21.31 -19.02
CA ARG A 317 1.87 20.01 -18.34
C ARG A 317 0.98 19.09 -19.14
N LEU A 318 1.52 17.98 -19.64
CA LEU A 318 0.75 17.06 -20.48
C LEU A 318 -0.31 16.32 -19.64
N PRO A 319 -1.48 16.02 -20.23
CA PRO A 319 -2.50 15.23 -19.55
C PRO A 319 -2.00 13.82 -19.26
N ARG A 320 -2.60 13.18 -18.25
CA ARG A 320 -2.23 11.83 -17.81
C ARG A 320 -2.93 10.78 -18.67
N PRO A 321 -2.32 9.59 -18.86
CA PRO A 321 -3.04 8.45 -19.41
C PRO A 321 -4.25 8.10 -18.52
N LEU A 322 -5.31 7.55 -19.11
CA LEU A 322 -6.50 7.13 -18.36
C LEU A 322 -6.15 6.09 -17.28
N TYR A 323 -5.32 5.11 -17.65
CA TYR A 323 -4.98 3.95 -16.84
C TYR A 323 -3.52 4.01 -16.40
N ARG A 324 -3.28 4.29 -15.13
CA ARG A 324 -1.92 4.27 -14.56
C ARG A 324 -1.96 4.00 -13.07
N ALA A 325 -1.44 2.84 -12.69
CA ALA A 325 -1.17 2.50 -11.30
C ALA A 325 0.32 2.68 -11.03
N ARG A 326 0.64 3.26 -9.88
CA ARG A 326 1.99 3.21 -9.31
C ARG A 326 1.99 2.28 -8.12
N TRP A 327 2.83 1.26 -8.19
CA TRP A 327 3.07 0.32 -7.12
C TRP A 327 3.92 0.98 -6.05
N LEU A 328 3.39 1.04 -4.83
CA LEU A 328 4.09 1.62 -3.68
C LEU A 328 4.63 0.52 -2.78
N GLU A 329 3.90 -0.59 -2.66
CA GLU A 329 4.25 -1.71 -1.80
C GLU A 329 3.47 -2.96 -2.18
N VAL A 330 4.15 -4.10 -2.20
CA VAL A 330 3.54 -5.43 -2.33
C VAL A 330 4.22 -6.36 -1.34
N ARG A 331 3.46 -6.91 -0.39
CA ARG A 331 3.90 -7.93 0.57
C ARG A 331 3.09 -9.20 0.36
N VAL A 332 3.78 -10.25 -0.05
CA VAL A 332 3.23 -11.61 -0.24
C VAL A 332 4.06 -12.55 0.65
N PRO A 333 3.49 -13.61 1.25
CA PRO A 333 4.28 -14.62 1.95
C PRO A 333 5.39 -15.17 1.05
N GLU A 334 6.61 -15.25 1.58
CA GLU A 334 7.76 -15.75 0.83
C GLU A 334 7.58 -17.20 0.38
N ARG A 335 6.82 -17.98 1.19
CA ARG A 335 6.45 -19.36 0.92
C ARG A 335 4.94 -19.56 0.97
N ILE A 336 4.41 -20.25 -0.04
CA ILE A 336 3.01 -20.71 -0.07
C ILE A 336 3.01 -22.21 -0.40
N GLY A 337 2.18 -23.01 0.27
CA GLY A 337 2.05 -24.42 -0.09
C GLY A 337 1.39 -24.59 -1.46
N ALA A 338 1.84 -25.59 -2.22
CA ALA A 338 1.27 -25.92 -3.53
C ALA A 338 -0.25 -26.09 -3.48
N GLY A 339 -0.96 -25.38 -4.38
CA GLY A 339 -2.41 -25.38 -4.47
C GLY A 339 -3.16 -24.65 -3.34
N GLN A 340 -2.44 -24.05 -2.38
CA GLN A 340 -3.06 -23.36 -1.24
C GLN A 340 -3.37 -21.89 -1.53
N ARG A 341 -4.21 -21.31 -0.67
CA ARG A 341 -4.53 -19.88 -0.69
C ARG A 341 -3.70 -19.14 0.34
N ALA A 342 -3.29 -17.93 0.00
CA ALA A 342 -2.62 -16.97 0.86
C ALA A 342 -3.28 -15.59 0.74
N THR A 343 -2.87 -14.66 1.58
CA THR A 343 -3.23 -13.24 1.49
C THR A 343 -1.99 -12.38 1.28
N ALA A 344 -2.16 -11.26 0.59
CA ALA A 344 -1.14 -10.27 0.33
C ALA A 344 -1.60 -8.88 0.77
N THR A 345 -0.66 -8.01 1.14
CA THR A 345 -0.91 -6.58 1.33
C THR A 345 -0.34 -5.81 0.15
N VAL A 346 -1.20 -5.06 -0.55
CA VAL A 346 -0.81 -4.30 -1.75
C VAL A 346 -1.22 -2.84 -1.59
N ARG A 347 -0.29 -1.91 -1.78
CA ARG A 347 -0.55 -0.47 -1.78
C ARG A 347 -0.17 0.14 -3.13
N VAL A 348 -1.12 0.85 -3.71
CA VAL A 348 -0.99 1.46 -5.04
C VAL A 348 -1.54 2.88 -5.04
N ARG A 349 -0.99 3.75 -5.89
CA ARG A 349 -1.49 5.09 -6.17
C ARG A 349 -2.11 5.16 -7.57
N ASN A 350 -3.25 5.83 -7.69
CA ASN A 350 -3.83 6.17 -8.98
C ASN A 350 -3.07 7.36 -9.58
N GLU A 351 -2.20 7.10 -10.55
CA GLU A 351 -1.52 8.14 -11.33
C GLU A 351 -2.20 8.38 -12.69
N GLY A 352 -3.36 7.77 -12.92
CA GLY A 352 -4.17 7.93 -14.13
C GLY A 352 -5.10 9.14 -14.06
N ALA A 353 -5.77 9.44 -15.17
CA ALA A 353 -6.78 10.49 -15.26
C ALA A 353 -8.20 10.02 -14.85
N LYS A 354 -8.44 8.71 -14.81
CA LYS A 354 -9.76 8.12 -14.52
C LYS A 354 -9.88 7.74 -13.04
N THR A 355 -11.02 8.02 -12.42
CA THR A 355 -11.33 7.52 -11.07
C THR A 355 -11.53 6.02 -11.11
N TRP A 356 -10.94 5.31 -10.14
CA TRP A 356 -11.15 3.87 -10.02
C TRP A 356 -12.40 3.61 -9.19
N PHE A 357 -13.48 3.25 -9.88
CA PHE A 357 -14.75 2.93 -9.23
C PHE A 357 -14.73 1.54 -8.62
N LYS A 358 -15.15 1.44 -7.35
CA LYS A 358 -15.23 0.17 -6.62
C LYS A 358 -16.10 -0.87 -7.32
N SER A 359 -17.09 -0.47 -8.09
CA SER A 359 -17.94 -1.39 -8.85
C SER A 359 -17.21 -2.09 -10.00
N ARG A 360 -16.15 -1.48 -10.56
CA ARG A 360 -15.52 -1.93 -11.81
C ARG A 360 -14.05 -2.29 -11.70
N VAL A 361 -13.30 -1.59 -10.86
CA VAL A 361 -11.85 -1.79 -10.76
C VAL A 361 -11.53 -2.83 -9.68
N ARG A 362 -10.61 -3.74 -10.00
CA ARG A 362 -10.10 -4.79 -9.10
C ARG A 362 -8.58 -4.82 -9.16
N LEU A 363 -7.99 -5.38 -8.11
CA LEU A 363 -6.62 -5.90 -8.14
C LEU A 363 -6.66 -7.37 -8.59
N GLY A 364 -5.78 -7.74 -9.51
CA GLY A 364 -5.59 -9.12 -9.94
C GLY A 364 -4.12 -9.44 -10.13
N TYR A 365 -3.83 -10.68 -10.52
CA TYR A 365 -2.47 -11.14 -10.76
C TYR A 365 -2.42 -12.23 -11.84
N ARG A 366 -1.22 -12.56 -12.30
CA ARG A 366 -0.91 -13.74 -13.10
C ARG A 366 0.36 -14.40 -12.59
N TRP A 367 0.39 -15.72 -12.66
CA TRP A 367 1.58 -16.50 -12.31
C TRP A 367 2.44 -16.75 -13.54
N TYR A 368 3.75 -16.64 -13.36
CA TYR A 368 4.75 -16.98 -14.35
C TYR A 368 5.78 -17.94 -13.76
N THR A 369 6.28 -18.87 -14.55
CA THR A 369 7.52 -19.58 -14.24
C THR A 369 8.72 -18.63 -14.27
N ASP A 370 9.85 -19.06 -13.71
CA ASP A 370 11.07 -18.26 -13.64
C ASP A 370 11.65 -17.89 -15.02
N ASP A 371 11.43 -18.74 -16.03
CA ASP A 371 11.74 -18.50 -17.44
C ASP A 371 10.76 -17.55 -18.18
N GLY A 372 9.71 -17.08 -17.49
CA GLY A 372 8.77 -16.09 -17.99
C GLY A 372 7.54 -16.64 -18.71
N ARG A 373 7.29 -17.95 -18.73
CA ARG A 373 6.04 -18.53 -19.25
C ARG A 373 4.87 -18.33 -18.28
N GLU A 374 3.74 -17.83 -18.78
CA GLU A 374 2.50 -17.66 -17.99
C GLU A 374 1.86 -19.01 -17.64
N LEU A 375 1.31 -19.14 -16.43
CA LEU A 375 0.57 -20.30 -15.97
C LEU A 375 -0.94 -20.05 -16.02
N GLU A 376 -1.69 -21.10 -16.35
CA GLU A 376 -3.16 -21.11 -16.31
C GLU A 376 -3.68 -21.33 -14.89
N VAL A 377 -3.37 -20.40 -13.99
CA VAL A 377 -3.93 -20.36 -12.64
C VAL A 377 -4.83 -19.14 -12.56
N GLU A 378 -6.11 -19.38 -12.27
CA GLU A 378 -7.10 -18.31 -12.14
C GLU A 378 -6.75 -17.40 -10.95
N ASP A 379 -6.89 -16.10 -11.16
CA ASP A 379 -6.56 -15.11 -10.16
C ASP A 379 -7.75 -14.80 -9.26
N ILE A 380 -7.48 -14.47 -8.00
CA ILE A 380 -8.50 -13.99 -7.08
C ILE A 380 -8.63 -12.47 -7.23
N ARG A 381 -9.69 -12.03 -7.92
CA ARG A 381 -10.02 -10.60 -8.08
C ARG A 381 -10.35 -9.98 -6.74
N THR A 382 -9.51 -9.07 -6.27
CA THR A 382 -9.75 -8.36 -5.01
C THR A 382 -10.42 -7.01 -5.29
N PRO A 383 -11.63 -6.75 -4.75
CA PRO A 383 -12.33 -5.48 -4.96
C PRO A 383 -11.65 -4.33 -4.24
N LEU A 384 -11.82 -3.12 -4.77
CA LEU A 384 -11.38 -1.91 -4.09
C LEU A 384 -12.13 -1.74 -2.74
N PRO A 385 -11.45 -1.28 -1.67
CA PRO A 385 -12.13 -0.94 -0.43
C PRO A 385 -13.06 0.28 -0.60
N HIS A 386 -12.64 1.28 -1.38
CA HIS A 386 -13.35 2.53 -1.69
C HIS A 386 -12.96 3.05 -3.10
N GLU A 387 -13.65 4.07 -3.61
CA GLU A 387 -13.30 4.72 -4.88
C GLU A 387 -11.98 5.48 -4.78
N VAL A 388 -11.14 5.42 -5.81
CA VAL A 388 -9.79 6.02 -5.79
C VAL A 388 -9.67 7.06 -6.89
N LYS A 389 -9.73 8.33 -6.51
CA LYS A 389 -9.57 9.46 -7.45
C LYS A 389 -8.11 9.57 -7.92
N PRO A 390 -7.85 10.24 -9.06
CA PRO A 390 -6.49 10.60 -9.47
C PRO A 390 -5.68 11.21 -8.32
N GLY A 391 -4.45 10.76 -8.16
CA GLY A 391 -3.53 11.15 -7.08
C GLY A 391 -3.73 10.41 -5.74
N GLN A 392 -4.86 9.75 -5.51
CA GLN A 392 -5.13 9.03 -4.26
C GLN A 392 -4.46 7.66 -4.21
N GLU A 393 -4.19 7.20 -2.99
CA GLU A 393 -3.66 5.88 -2.69
C GLU A 393 -4.76 4.94 -2.19
N VAL A 394 -4.54 3.64 -2.37
CA VAL A 394 -5.39 2.59 -1.81
C VAL A 394 -4.55 1.41 -1.35
N THR A 395 -4.95 0.81 -0.23
CA THR A 395 -4.33 -0.40 0.33
C THR A 395 -5.33 -1.56 0.33
N PHE A 396 -4.95 -2.66 -0.31
CA PHE A 396 -5.61 -3.95 -0.20
C PHE A 396 -4.93 -4.74 0.91
N ALA A 397 -5.50 -4.73 2.12
CA ALA A 397 -4.87 -5.37 3.28
C ALA A 397 -4.83 -6.91 3.20
N GLN A 398 -5.81 -7.52 2.51
CA GLN A 398 -6.00 -8.96 2.42
C GLN A 398 -6.35 -9.38 0.97
N ALA A 399 -5.51 -9.02 0.01
CA ALA A 399 -5.67 -9.47 -1.37
C ALA A 399 -5.47 -10.99 -1.44
N GLY A 400 -6.44 -11.72 -1.98
CA GLY A 400 -6.34 -13.18 -2.08
C GLY A 400 -5.32 -13.61 -3.12
N VAL A 401 -4.58 -14.68 -2.85
CA VAL A 401 -3.65 -15.33 -3.79
C VAL A 401 -3.90 -16.84 -3.78
N GLN A 402 -4.08 -17.43 -4.96
CA GLN A 402 -4.16 -18.87 -5.19
C GLN A 402 -2.82 -19.34 -5.77
N ALA A 403 -2.09 -20.19 -5.04
CA ALA A 403 -0.81 -20.71 -5.49
C ALA A 403 -0.97 -21.79 -6.59
N PRO A 404 0.02 -21.92 -7.50
CA PRO A 404 0.11 -23.04 -8.44
C PRO A 404 0.08 -24.40 -7.73
N PRO A 405 -0.45 -25.45 -8.38
CA PRO A 405 -0.56 -26.79 -7.79
C PRO A 405 0.77 -27.56 -7.71
N ALA A 406 1.83 -27.06 -8.36
CA ALA A 406 3.15 -27.69 -8.35
C ALA A 406 4.12 -26.86 -7.51
N PRO A 407 4.98 -27.49 -6.69
CA PRO A 407 6.09 -26.80 -6.04
C PRO A 407 7.08 -26.25 -7.05
N GLY A 408 7.70 -25.10 -6.73
CA GLY A 408 8.67 -24.44 -7.58
C GLY A 408 8.85 -22.96 -7.23
N ARG A 409 9.81 -22.31 -7.91
CA ARG A 409 9.97 -20.85 -7.83
C ARG A 409 9.18 -20.21 -8.96
N TYR A 410 8.38 -19.22 -8.62
CA TYR A 410 7.49 -18.54 -9.56
C TYR A 410 7.56 -17.02 -9.40
N ILE A 411 7.09 -16.30 -10.41
CA ILE A 411 6.86 -14.86 -10.38
C ILE A 411 5.35 -14.62 -10.32
N LEU A 412 4.90 -13.96 -9.25
CA LEU A 412 3.56 -13.45 -9.11
C LEU A 412 3.53 -12.01 -9.61
N ARG A 413 2.86 -11.79 -10.74
CA ARG A 413 2.80 -10.49 -11.41
C ARG A 413 1.44 -9.83 -11.18
N TRP A 414 1.44 -8.72 -10.47
CA TRP A 414 0.26 -7.94 -10.12
C TRP A 414 -0.10 -6.92 -11.20
N ASP A 415 -1.40 -6.75 -11.43
CA ASP A 415 -1.93 -5.65 -12.24
C ASP A 415 -3.32 -5.19 -11.75
N MET A 416 -3.67 -3.95 -12.10
CA MET A 416 -5.02 -3.43 -11.95
C MET A 416 -5.86 -3.79 -13.17
N ILE A 417 -7.14 -4.09 -12.97
CA ILE A 417 -8.10 -4.39 -14.04
C ILE A 417 -9.34 -3.51 -13.88
N GLU A 418 -9.89 -3.03 -14.99
CA GLU A 418 -11.26 -2.52 -15.04
C GLU A 418 -12.16 -3.51 -15.76
N GLU A 419 -13.16 -4.05 -15.06
CA GLU A 419 -14.06 -5.06 -15.58
C GLU A 419 -15.29 -4.44 -16.27
N PRO A 420 -15.77 -5.05 -17.38
CA PRO A 420 -15.16 -6.13 -18.16
C PRO A 420 -14.15 -5.65 -19.21
N GLU A 421 -13.74 -4.38 -19.15
CA GLU A 421 -13.06 -3.67 -20.25
C GLU A 421 -11.64 -4.18 -20.52
N THR A 422 -10.72 -4.04 -19.56
CA THR A 422 -9.30 -4.28 -19.83
C THR A 422 -8.41 -4.28 -18.58
N TRP A 423 -7.25 -4.94 -18.72
CA TRP A 423 -6.13 -4.81 -17.79
C TRP A 423 -5.38 -3.51 -18.03
N PHE A 424 -4.89 -2.88 -16.97
CA PHE A 424 -4.22 -1.58 -17.07
C PHE A 424 -2.90 -1.67 -17.85
N TRP A 425 -2.20 -2.81 -17.80
CA TRP A 425 -0.98 -3.01 -18.58
C TRP A 425 -1.20 -2.93 -20.09
N LYS A 426 -2.37 -3.38 -20.58
CA LYS A 426 -2.76 -3.27 -22.01
C LYS A 426 -2.93 -1.81 -22.44
N ARG A 427 -3.04 -0.89 -21.48
CA ARG A 427 -3.13 0.56 -21.66
C ARG A 427 -1.84 1.28 -21.26
N GLY A 428 -0.74 0.54 -21.05
CA GLY A 428 0.59 1.11 -20.77
C GLY A 428 0.90 1.38 -19.30
N SER A 429 0.07 0.90 -18.37
CA SER A 429 0.40 0.94 -16.93
C SER A 429 1.48 -0.09 -16.59
N PRO A 430 2.42 0.22 -15.68
CA PRO A 430 3.37 -0.77 -15.19
C PRO A 430 2.67 -1.85 -14.35
N ARG A 431 3.29 -3.04 -14.31
CA ARG A 431 2.92 -4.19 -13.48
C ARG A 431 3.99 -4.38 -12.40
N GLU A 432 3.68 -5.12 -11.35
CA GLU A 432 4.63 -5.41 -10.27
C GLU A 432 4.90 -6.90 -10.16
N ASP A 433 6.18 -7.29 -10.14
CA ASP A 433 6.60 -8.69 -10.08
C ASP A 433 7.15 -9.02 -8.69
N VAL A 434 6.69 -10.11 -8.10
CA VAL A 434 7.19 -10.64 -6.83
C VAL A 434 7.60 -12.10 -7.01
N ALA A 435 8.82 -12.43 -6.61
CA ALA A 435 9.25 -13.83 -6.57
C ALA A 435 8.61 -14.54 -5.37
N VAL A 436 8.01 -15.71 -5.60
CA VAL A 436 7.38 -16.52 -4.56
C VAL A 436 7.86 -17.97 -4.68
N GLU A 437 8.22 -18.57 -3.55
CA GLU A 437 8.56 -19.99 -3.48
C GLU A 437 7.29 -20.78 -3.14
N VAL A 438 6.88 -21.67 -4.03
CA VAL A 438 5.77 -22.58 -3.79
C VAL A 438 6.36 -23.90 -3.30
N GLY A 439 6.13 -24.22 -2.03
CA GLY A 439 6.61 -25.44 -1.40
C GLY A 439 5.63 -26.59 -1.53
N GLU A 440 5.93 -27.73 -0.90
CA GLU A 440 4.92 -28.76 -0.70
C GLU A 440 3.71 -28.21 0.07
N ALA A 441 2.53 -28.80 -0.16
CA ALA A 441 1.31 -28.37 0.52
C ALA A 441 1.49 -28.50 2.04
N LEU A 442 1.38 -27.38 2.76
CA LEU A 442 1.52 -27.38 4.22
C LEU A 442 0.34 -28.11 4.86
N PRO A 443 0.55 -28.89 5.94
CA PRO A 443 -0.56 -29.48 6.68
C PRO A 443 -1.47 -28.39 7.25
N LYS A 444 -2.77 -28.67 7.41
CA LYS A 444 -3.72 -27.68 7.97
C LYS A 444 -3.30 -27.22 9.38
N TYR A 445 -2.75 -28.15 10.16
CA TYR A 445 -2.22 -27.95 11.50
C TYR A 445 -0.78 -28.45 11.54
N GLY A 446 0.17 -27.59 11.89
CA GLY A 446 1.58 -27.95 11.94
C GLY A 446 2.31 -27.07 12.96
N VAL A 447 3.15 -27.69 13.78
CA VAL A 447 3.95 -27.03 14.81
C VAL A 447 5.36 -27.60 14.81
N SER A 448 6.34 -26.70 14.87
CA SER A 448 7.73 -27.04 15.20
C SER A 448 8.04 -26.54 16.62
N TRP A 449 8.56 -27.43 17.46
CA TRP A 449 9.04 -27.11 18.81
C TRP A 449 10.51 -26.68 18.72
N LEU A 450 10.75 -25.39 18.53
CA LEU A 450 12.10 -24.85 18.34
C LEU A 450 12.92 -24.92 19.64
N GLU A 451 12.32 -24.55 20.76
CA GLU A 451 12.92 -24.63 22.10
C GLU A 451 11.86 -25.03 23.14
N ALA A 452 12.24 -25.84 24.13
CA ALA A 452 11.38 -26.23 25.25
C ALA A 452 12.18 -26.37 26.55
N HIS A 453 11.83 -25.56 27.56
CA HIS A 453 12.39 -25.59 28.91
C HIS A 453 11.33 -26.10 29.87
N VAL A 454 11.36 -27.39 30.20
CA VAL A 454 10.38 -28.05 31.06
C VAL A 454 11.09 -28.84 32.17
N PRO A 455 10.71 -28.68 33.45
CA PRO A 455 11.30 -29.43 34.56
C PRO A 455 11.10 -30.95 34.41
N LYS A 456 12.17 -31.72 34.61
CA LYS A 456 12.15 -33.20 34.54
C LYS A 456 11.93 -33.88 35.88
N VAL A 457 12.06 -33.15 36.99
CA VAL A 457 11.79 -33.61 38.35
C VAL A 457 10.96 -32.53 39.03
N VAL A 458 9.84 -32.91 39.64
CA VAL A 458 8.89 -31.99 40.26
C VAL A 458 8.28 -32.55 41.54
N SER A 459 7.80 -31.69 42.42
CA SER A 459 7.07 -32.10 43.63
C SER A 459 5.62 -32.51 43.29
N PRO A 460 5.01 -33.43 44.05
CA PRO A 460 3.59 -33.74 43.94
C PRO A 460 2.73 -32.54 44.33
N ASP A 461 1.56 -32.39 43.70
CA ASP A 461 0.59 -31.31 43.94
C ASP A 461 1.19 -29.89 43.88
N ALA A 462 2.19 -29.69 43.03
CA ALA A 462 2.88 -28.42 42.85
C ALA A 462 2.49 -27.76 41.51
N VAL A 463 2.83 -26.48 41.38
CA VAL A 463 2.77 -25.74 40.13
C VAL A 463 4.19 -25.31 39.76
N ALA A 464 4.75 -25.94 38.73
CA ALA A 464 6.02 -25.57 38.15
C ALA A 464 5.84 -24.61 36.96
N ALA A 465 6.93 -24.09 36.41
CA ALA A 465 6.92 -23.23 35.22
C ALA A 465 7.65 -23.89 34.05
N ALA A 466 7.11 -23.71 32.85
CA ALA A 466 7.68 -24.15 31.58
C ALA A 466 7.73 -22.99 30.57
N SER A 467 8.64 -23.06 29.59
CA SER A 467 8.76 -22.06 28.52
C SER A 467 9.02 -22.71 27.17
N PHE A 468 8.50 -22.11 26.09
CA PHE A 468 8.54 -22.66 24.74
C PHE A 468 8.80 -21.59 23.69
N ARG A 469 9.51 -21.96 22.62
CA ARG A 469 9.55 -21.23 21.36
C ARG A 469 9.03 -22.15 20.25
N LEU A 470 7.98 -21.73 19.56
CA LEU A 470 7.24 -22.53 18.58
C LEU A 470 7.21 -21.81 17.23
N ARG A 471 7.12 -22.56 16.13
CA ARG A 471 6.87 -22.03 14.78
C ARG A 471 5.65 -22.66 14.14
N ASN A 472 4.84 -21.85 13.45
CA ASN A 472 3.69 -22.32 12.71
C ASN A 472 4.12 -22.91 11.35
N GLU A 473 4.08 -24.24 11.25
CA GLU A 473 4.34 -24.97 10.00
C GLU A 473 3.05 -25.31 9.23
N GLY A 474 1.90 -24.91 9.79
CA GLY A 474 0.60 -25.19 9.20
C GLY A 474 0.15 -24.12 8.22
N ALA A 475 -0.85 -24.44 7.41
CA ALA A 475 -1.47 -23.49 6.48
C ALA A 475 -2.43 -22.49 7.15
N ARG A 476 -2.79 -22.69 8.43
CA ARG A 476 -3.73 -21.82 9.17
C ARG A 476 -3.00 -20.94 10.18
N THR A 477 -3.39 -19.67 10.24
CA THR A 477 -3.02 -18.79 11.36
C THR A 477 -3.52 -19.39 12.68
N TRP A 478 -2.65 -19.42 13.69
CA TRP A 478 -3.05 -19.76 15.06
C TRP A 478 -3.69 -18.52 15.69
N ALA A 479 -5.00 -18.54 15.85
CA ALA A 479 -5.73 -17.41 16.42
C ALA A 479 -5.52 -17.33 17.94
N ARG A 480 -5.17 -16.16 18.47
CA ARG A 480 -5.10 -15.89 19.92
C ARG A 480 -6.48 -15.82 20.57
N GLY A 481 -7.49 -15.37 19.83
CA GLY A 481 -8.83 -15.12 20.36
C GLY A 481 -9.94 -15.59 19.40
N GLY A 482 -11.19 -15.28 19.75
CA GLY A 482 -12.36 -15.64 18.95
C GLY A 482 -13.07 -16.90 19.44
N PRO A 483 -13.92 -17.53 18.61
CA PRO A 483 -14.74 -18.68 19.02
C PRO A 483 -13.92 -19.98 19.18
N HIS A 484 -12.78 -20.07 18.50
CA HIS A 484 -11.90 -21.25 18.48
C HIS A 484 -10.43 -20.83 18.61
N PRO A 485 -10.01 -20.19 19.73
CA PRO A 485 -8.61 -19.80 19.91
C PRO A 485 -7.72 -21.05 19.95
N VAL A 486 -6.45 -20.85 19.60
CA VAL A 486 -5.41 -21.87 19.76
C VAL A 486 -4.76 -21.70 21.12
N HIS A 487 -4.67 -22.79 21.88
CA HIS A 487 -3.97 -22.85 23.17
C HIS A 487 -2.85 -23.89 23.14
N LEU A 488 -1.81 -23.63 23.92
CA LEU A 488 -0.87 -24.66 24.34
C LEU A 488 -1.44 -25.40 25.56
N ALA A 489 -1.44 -26.72 25.51
CA ALA A 489 -1.97 -27.56 26.56
C ALA A 489 -1.07 -28.78 26.80
N TYR A 490 -1.29 -29.46 27.92
CA TYR A 490 -0.60 -30.70 28.23
C TYR A 490 -1.52 -31.75 28.85
N ASN A 491 -1.08 -33.00 28.76
CA ASN A 491 -1.67 -34.14 29.46
C ASN A 491 -0.56 -34.98 30.10
N TRP A 492 -0.85 -35.53 31.28
CA TRP A 492 0.02 -36.49 31.95
C TRP A 492 -0.42 -37.91 31.65
N PHE A 493 0.53 -38.80 31.42
CA PHE A 493 0.31 -40.22 31.19
C PHE A 493 1.18 -41.05 32.14
N THR A 494 0.69 -42.21 32.55
CA THR A 494 1.49 -43.24 33.21
C THR A 494 2.50 -43.81 32.21
N PRO A 495 3.57 -44.49 32.67
CA PRO A 495 4.53 -45.13 31.77
C PRO A 495 3.90 -46.22 30.88
N SER A 496 2.76 -46.77 31.29
CA SER A 496 1.95 -47.71 30.52
C SER A 496 1.02 -47.05 29.50
N GLY A 497 1.06 -45.72 29.37
CA GLY A 497 0.26 -44.95 28.41
C GLY A 497 -1.17 -44.61 28.86
N GLY A 498 -1.54 -44.93 30.10
CA GLY A 498 -2.83 -44.53 30.68
C GLY A 498 -2.83 -43.06 31.07
N LEU A 499 -3.96 -42.34 30.98
CA LEU A 499 -4.04 -40.95 31.42
C LEU A 499 -3.83 -40.88 32.95
N ALA A 500 -2.87 -40.06 33.40
CA ALA A 500 -2.59 -39.82 34.81
C ALA A 500 -3.32 -38.54 35.27
N GLY A 501 -4.13 -38.66 36.32
CA GLY A 501 -5.07 -37.63 36.73
C GLY A 501 -4.45 -36.27 37.09
N CYS A 502 -4.69 -35.30 36.21
CA CYS A 502 -5.21 -33.97 36.54
C CYS A 502 -6.14 -33.59 35.38
N TRP A 503 -7.46 -33.64 35.59
CA TRP A 503 -8.44 -33.41 34.51
C TRP A 503 -8.54 -31.94 34.07
N ASP A 504 -7.97 -31.03 34.88
CA ASP A 504 -7.71 -29.65 34.45
C ASP A 504 -6.55 -29.65 33.47
N THR A 505 -6.85 -29.91 32.20
CA THR A 505 -5.91 -29.67 31.13
C THR A 505 -5.66 -28.17 31.07
N PHE A 506 -4.53 -27.72 31.62
CA PHE A 506 -4.16 -26.32 31.60
C PHE A 506 -4.14 -25.81 30.16
N ARG A 507 -4.72 -24.63 29.93
CA ARG A 507 -4.74 -23.95 28.63
C ARG A 507 -3.94 -22.67 28.75
N ALA A 508 -2.84 -22.58 28.01
CA ALA A 508 -2.02 -21.38 27.95
C ALA A 508 -2.35 -20.59 26.66
N PRO A 509 -2.85 -19.34 26.77
CA PRO A 509 -3.16 -18.51 25.61
C PRO A 509 -1.91 -18.05 24.90
N LEU A 510 -2.01 -17.93 23.57
CA LEU A 510 -0.98 -17.32 22.75
C LEU A 510 -0.92 -15.79 23.02
N PRO A 511 0.28 -15.18 22.98
CA PRO A 511 0.43 -13.73 23.17
C PRO A 511 -0.09 -12.90 21.97
N ALA A 512 -0.10 -13.46 20.77
CA ALA A 512 -0.60 -12.85 19.53
C ALA A 512 -1.09 -13.93 18.54
N ASP A 513 -1.77 -13.52 17.47
CA ASP A 513 -2.03 -14.41 16.32
C ASP A 513 -0.69 -14.79 15.67
N VAL A 514 -0.57 -16.03 15.19
CA VAL A 514 0.68 -16.54 14.59
C VAL A 514 0.38 -17.03 13.18
N ALA A 515 0.74 -16.25 12.16
CA ALA A 515 0.53 -16.62 10.77
C ALA A 515 1.43 -17.80 10.35
N PRO A 516 1.13 -18.50 9.23
CA PRO A 516 2.02 -19.51 8.68
C PRO A 516 3.46 -18.99 8.52
N GLY A 517 4.43 -19.74 9.03
CA GLY A 517 5.85 -19.38 9.04
C GLY A 517 6.31 -18.49 10.22
N GLU A 518 5.39 -17.87 10.95
CA GLU A 518 5.73 -17.04 12.12
C GLU A 518 6.06 -17.87 13.37
N GLU A 519 6.81 -17.25 14.28
CA GLU A 519 7.23 -17.83 15.55
C GLU A 519 6.54 -17.17 16.74
N VAL A 520 6.41 -17.91 17.84
CA VAL A 520 5.84 -17.42 19.09
C VAL A 520 6.61 -17.96 20.29
N THR A 521 6.78 -17.12 21.31
CA THR A 521 7.41 -17.49 22.58
C THR A 521 6.38 -17.45 23.70
N LEU A 522 6.30 -18.52 24.49
CA LEU A 522 5.51 -18.60 25.72
C LEU A 522 6.47 -18.78 26.91
N SER A 523 6.38 -17.89 27.89
CA SER A 523 7.24 -17.93 29.09
C SER A 523 6.40 -18.13 30.34
N GLY A 524 6.89 -18.94 31.28
CA GLY A 524 6.24 -19.11 32.58
C GLY A 524 4.88 -19.83 32.50
N VAL A 525 4.71 -20.73 31.53
CA VAL A 525 3.53 -21.58 31.38
C VAL A 525 3.40 -22.47 32.61
N ALA A 526 2.29 -22.36 33.34
CA ALA A 526 2.09 -23.14 34.55
C ALA A 526 1.95 -24.64 34.22
N LEU A 527 2.65 -25.47 34.99
CA LEU A 527 2.63 -26.92 34.92
C LEU A 527 2.19 -27.47 36.27
N LYS A 528 0.91 -27.79 36.40
CA LYS A 528 0.35 -28.50 37.55
C LYS A 528 0.75 -29.97 37.49
N THR A 529 1.30 -30.46 38.60
CA THR A 529 1.88 -31.81 38.69
C THR A 529 0.90 -32.80 39.34
N PRO A 530 1.01 -34.11 39.05
CA PRO A 530 0.19 -35.13 39.70
C PRO A 530 0.39 -35.17 41.22
N ALA A 531 -0.67 -35.49 41.97
CA ALA A 531 -0.63 -35.68 43.42
C ALA A 531 0.19 -36.90 43.85
N ALA A 532 0.16 -37.95 43.03
CA ALA A 532 0.87 -39.19 43.30
C ALA A 532 2.34 -39.07 42.85
N PRO A 533 3.31 -39.39 43.72
CA PRO A 533 4.69 -39.57 43.32
C PRO A 533 4.84 -40.71 42.32
N GLY A 534 5.76 -40.59 41.37
CA GLY A 534 6.00 -41.61 40.36
C GLY A 534 6.62 -41.05 39.08
N ARG A 535 6.89 -41.94 38.12
CA ARG A 535 7.31 -41.57 36.77
C ARG A 535 6.10 -41.39 35.87
N TYR A 536 6.12 -40.34 35.07
CA TYR A 536 5.06 -40.02 34.12
C TYR A 536 5.63 -39.60 32.77
N ILE A 537 4.80 -39.66 31.74
CA ILE A 537 5.04 -39.06 30.43
C ILE A 537 4.18 -37.79 30.35
N LEU A 538 4.83 -36.64 30.20
CA LEU A 538 4.19 -35.36 29.97
C LEU A 538 4.15 -35.10 28.46
N ARG A 539 2.94 -34.93 27.91
CA ARG A 539 2.72 -34.62 26.49
C ARG A 539 2.16 -33.21 26.36
N TRP A 540 2.90 -32.34 25.69
CA TRP A 540 2.47 -31.01 25.26
C TRP A 540 1.94 -31.04 23.83
N ASP A 541 0.87 -30.30 23.58
CA ASP A 541 0.25 -30.20 22.26
C ASP A 541 -0.47 -28.85 22.10
N LEU A 542 -0.71 -28.45 20.85
CA LEU A 542 -1.59 -27.32 20.54
C LEU A 542 -3.01 -27.82 20.31
N VAL A 543 -4.00 -27.02 20.71
CA VAL A 543 -5.42 -27.32 20.51
C VAL A 543 -6.12 -26.10 19.94
N GLU A 544 -6.86 -26.29 18.85
CA GLU A 544 -7.87 -25.32 18.41
C GLU A 544 -9.15 -25.60 19.20
N GLU A 545 -9.52 -24.70 20.10
CA GLU A 545 -10.58 -24.95 21.08
C GLU A 545 -11.91 -25.30 20.44
N GLY A 546 -12.52 -26.38 20.94
CA GLY A 546 -13.78 -26.89 20.39
C GLY A 546 -13.68 -27.52 19.00
N VAL A 547 -12.48 -27.63 18.41
CA VAL A 547 -12.26 -28.18 17.07
C VAL A 547 -11.42 -29.46 17.11
N THR A 548 -10.10 -29.35 17.31
CA THR A 548 -9.19 -30.50 17.24
C THR A 548 -7.86 -30.23 17.95
N TRP A 549 -7.22 -31.31 18.38
CA TRP A 549 -5.83 -31.27 18.83
C TRP A 549 -4.93 -31.40 17.62
N PHE A 550 -3.83 -30.65 17.58
CA PHE A 550 -2.93 -30.66 16.42
C PHE A 550 -2.37 -32.07 16.17
N SER A 551 -2.11 -32.84 17.23
CA SER A 551 -1.68 -34.23 17.10
C SER A 551 -2.70 -35.17 16.45
N LYS A 552 -4.01 -34.90 16.59
CA LYS A 552 -5.05 -35.67 15.89
C LYS A 552 -5.05 -35.42 14.38
N GLU A 553 -4.50 -34.28 13.96
CA GLU A 553 -4.38 -33.87 12.56
C GLU A 553 -2.99 -34.18 11.99
N GLY A 554 -2.16 -34.93 12.74
CA GLY A 554 -0.87 -35.42 12.30
C GLY A 554 0.34 -34.59 12.72
N ALA A 555 0.16 -33.48 13.45
CA ALA A 555 1.30 -32.75 14.01
C ALA A 555 1.98 -33.56 15.14
N SER A 556 3.28 -33.41 15.32
CA SER A 556 3.98 -34.11 16.40
C SER A 556 3.84 -33.35 17.73
N PRO A 557 3.21 -33.93 18.77
CA PRO A 557 3.24 -33.35 20.11
C PRO A 557 4.64 -33.49 20.72
N LEU A 558 4.94 -32.71 21.75
CA LEU A 558 6.19 -32.83 22.50
C LEU A 558 5.98 -33.73 23.72
N GLU A 559 6.67 -34.87 23.75
CA GLU A 559 6.63 -35.82 24.87
C GLU A 559 7.94 -35.86 25.65
N MET A 560 7.84 -36.02 26.97
CA MET A 560 9.00 -36.18 27.84
C MET A 560 8.68 -36.96 29.11
N ALA A 561 9.66 -37.70 29.62
CA ALA A 561 9.56 -38.35 30.92
C ALA A 561 9.82 -37.34 32.04
N VAL A 562 8.96 -37.35 33.06
CA VAL A 562 9.05 -36.48 34.24
C VAL A 562 8.84 -37.31 35.51
N GLU A 563 9.66 -37.07 36.52
CA GLU A 563 9.61 -37.75 37.82
C GLU A 563 8.95 -36.84 38.87
N VAL A 564 7.89 -37.34 39.52
CA VAL A 564 7.20 -36.66 40.62
C VAL A 564 7.68 -37.27 41.94
N VAL A 565 8.31 -36.48 42.79
CA VAL A 565 8.96 -36.95 44.03
C VAL A 565 8.52 -36.14 45.26
N VAL A 566 8.22 -36.81 46.37
CA VAL A 566 7.95 -36.12 47.65
C VAL A 566 9.24 -35.51 48.15
N GLY A 567 9.38 -34.20 48.03
CA GLY A 567 10.43 -33.45 48.73
C GLY A 567 10.07 -33.27 50.20
N VAL A 568 11.00 -33.52 51.12
CA VAL A 568 10.85 -33.07 52.51
C VAL A 568 11.12 -31.57 52.56
N SER A 569 10.20 -30.79 53.13
CA SER A 569 10.41 -29.35 53.34
C SER A 569 11.62 -29.12 54.25
N SER A 570 12.56 -28.30 53.78
CA SER A 570 13.76 -27.89 54.53
C SER A 570 13.49 -26.74 55.52
N ALA A 571 12.25 -26.28 55.67
CA ALA A 571 11.90 -25.12 56.51
C ALA A 571 12.31 -25.26 58.00
N LEU A 572 12.29 -26.49 58.52
CA LEU A 572 12.70 -26.79 59.90
C LEU A 572 14.21 -27.03 60.03
N TRP A 573 14.93 -27.11 58.92
CA TRP A 573 16.32 -27.53 58.94
C TRP A 573 17.21 -26.42 59.48
N ARG A 574 18.22 -26.82 60.25
CA ARG A 574 19.27 -25.95 60.75
C ARG A 574 20.59 -26.65 60.53
N ALA A 575 21.62 -25.90 60.18
CA ALA A 575 22.92 -26.49 59.93
C ALA A 575 24.03 -25.76 60.67
N ARG A 576 25.10 -26.51 60.91
CA ARG A 576 26.37 -26.02 61.42
C ARG A 576 27.48 -26.57 60.57
N ALA A 577 28.54 -25.82 60.45
CA ALA A 577 29.71 -26.29 59.74
C ALA A 577 30.98 -25.86 60.46
N SER A 578 32.03 -26.65 60.30
CA SER A 578 33.38 -26.29 60.73
C SER A 578 33.88 -24.97 60.12
N HIS A 579 33.36 -24.61 58.94
CA HIS A 579 33.78 -23.45 58.15
C HIS A 579 32.56 -22.74 57.53
N ASN A 580 32.68 -21.43 57.34
CA ASN A 580 31.65 -20.57 56.75
C ASN A 580 30.23 -20.81 57.28
N GLN A 581 30.01 -20.50 58.55
CA GLN A 581 28.71 -20.65 59.21
C GLN A 581 27.62 -19.75 58.61
N ALA A 582 27.99 -18.64 57.95
CA ALA A 582 27.03 -17.66 57.43
C ALA A 582 26.18 -18.20 56.26
N ASP A 583 26.75 -19.11 55.46
CA ASP A 583 26.13 -19.58 54.22
C ASP A 583 25.50 -20.98 54.33
N VAL A 584 25.45 -21.58 55.51
CA VAL A 584 25.01 -22.99 55.66
C VAL A 584 23.59 -23.21 55.13
N ALA A 585 22.70 -22.20 55.20
CA ALA A 585 21.35 -22.32 54.67
C ALA A 585 21.30 -22.55 53.16
N LYS A 586 22.32 -22.10 52.40
CA LYS A 586 22.42 -22.28 50.95
C LYS A 586 22.67 -23.73 50.50
N ALA A 587 22.84 -24.65 51.44
CA ALA A 587 22.93 -26.08 51.14
C ALA A 587 21.56 -26.76 51.11
N PHE A 588 20.47 -26.06 51.43
CA PHE A 588 19.12 -26.62 51.50
C PHE A 588 18.02 -25.57 51.25
N ASP A 589 18.34 -24.50 50.52
CA ASP A 589 17.41 -23.40 50.22
C ASP A 589 16.51 -23.69 49.00
N GLY A 590 16.73 -24.80 48.30
CA GLY A 590 15.98 -25.22 47.13
C GLY A 590 16.39 -24.51 45.83
N ASP A 591 17.47 -23.73 45.85
CA ASP A 591 18.01 -23.04 44.68
C ASP A 591 19.31 -23.72 44.19
N PRO A 592 19.29 -24.46 43.06
CA PRO A 592 20.47 -25.18 42.60
C PRO A 592 21.62 -24.26 42.15
N ASP A 593 21.38 -22.96 41.98
CA ASP A 593 22.39 -21.97 41.57
C ASP A 593 23.06 -21.29 42.78
N THR A 594 22.57 -21.50 44.00
CA THR A 594 23.25 -21.10 45.25
C THR A 594 24.02 -22.29 45.83
N PHE A 595 25.01 -22.01 46.68
CA PHE A 595 25.77 -23.06 47.37
C PHE A 595 26.41 -22.55 48.66
N TRP A 596 26.49 -23.44 49.65
CA TRP A 596 27.45 -23.30 50.74
C TRP A 596 28.86 -23.58 50.21
N SER A 597 29.84 -22.76 50.63
CA SER A 597 31.25 -22.96 50.36
C SER A 597 32.02 -22.97 51.66
N SER A 598 32.94 -23.92 51.85
CA SER A 598 33.90 -23.90 52.95
C SER A 598 34.75 -22.63 53.01
N GLN A 599 34.91 -21.89 51.90
CA GLN A 599 35.81 -20.71 51.77
C GLN A 599 37.28 -20.96 52.17
N ALA A 600 37.64 -22.22 52.42
CA ALA A 600 38.99 -22.70 52.68
C ALA A 600 39.27 -23.95 51.81
N LYS A 601 40.54 -24.26 51.58
CA LYS A 601 40.94 -25.48 50.86
C LYS A 601 40.48 -26.70 51.66
N GLN A 602 40.00 -27.74 50.98
CA GLN A 602 39.57 -28.97 51.65
C GLN A 602 40.72 -29.58 52.46
N GLU A 603 40.48 -29.81 53.75
CA GLU A 603 41.42 -30.45 54.67
C GLU A 603 40.69 -31.48 55.54
N PRO A 604 41.33 -32.63 55.85
CA PRO A 604 40.73 -33.66 56.69
C PRO A 604 40.23 -33.10 58.02
N GLY A 605 39.00 -33.46 58.39
CA GLY A 605 38.35 -33.01 59.62
C GLY A 605 37.38 -31.85 59.44
N MET A 606 37.28 -31.27 58.24
CA MET A 606 36.17 -30.37 57.90
C MET A 606 34.85 -31.15 57.98
N TRP A 607 33.83 -30.54 58.58
CA TRP A 607 32.51 -31.15 58.67
C TRP A 607 31.37 -30.17 58.40
N TYR A 608 30.27 -30.72 57.93
CA TYR A 608 28.96 -30.09 57.75
C TYR A 608 27.91 -30.95 58.43
N GLU A 609 27.09 -30.36 59.29
CA GLU A 609 26.06 -31.03 60.07
C GLU A 609 24.70 -30.36 59.85
N LEU A 610 23.68 -31.18 59.63
CA LEU A 610 22.30 -30.78 59.35
C LEU A 610 21.36 -31.40 60.39
N ASP A 611 20.65 -30.57 61.16
CA ASP A 611 19.48 -30.94 61.97
C ASP A 611 18.23 -30.78 61.11
N LEU A 612 17.47 -31.86 60.94
CA LEU A 612 16.21 -31.89 60.20
C LEU A 612 15.03 -31.29 61.00
N GLY A 613 15.26 -30.94 62.27
CA GLY A 613 14.29 -30.39 63.21
C GLY A 613 13.36 -31.43 63.85
N GLN A 614 13.23 -32.59 63.23
CA GLN A 614 12.41 -33.71 63.70
C GLN A 614 13.02 -35.05 63.25
N VAL A 615 12.71 -36.13 63.99
CA VAL A 615 13.11 -37.49 63.61
C VAL A 615 12.27 -37.95 62.42
N GLN A 616 12.93 -38.40 61.36
CA GLN A 616 12.30 -38.91 60.14
C GLN A 616 12.84 -40.28 59.77
N LEU A 617 12.02 -41.10 59.12
CA LEU A 617 12.45 -42.40 58.58
C LEU A 617 13.04 -42.18 57.18
N ILE A 618 14.36 -42.27 57.06
CA ILE A 618 15.13 -41.93 55.85
C ILE A 618 15.76 -43.19 55.27
N GLU A 619 15.71 -43.34 53.95
CA GLU A 619 16.40 -44.39 53.20
C GLU A 619 17.41 -43.85 52.17
N ARG A 620 17.41 -42.54 51.93
CA ARG A 620 18.32 -41.92 50.95
C ARG A 620 18.77 -40.54 51.38
N ILE A 621 20.04 -40.22 51.15
CA ILE A 621 20.61 -38.88 51.30
C ILE A 621 21.36 -38.53 50.01
N ARG A 622 21.08 -37.35 49.46
CA ARG A 622 21.80 -36.75 48.33
C ARG A 622 22.40 -35.41 48.74
N VAL A 623 23.64 -35.17 48.34
CA VAL A 623 24.38 -33.92 48.56
C VAL A 623 24.97 -33.51 47.21
N GLY A 624 24.36 -32.51 46.58
CA GLY A 624 24.80 -31.91 45.33
C GLY A 624 26.01 -31.01 45.56
N SER A 625 26.98 -31.09 44.66
CA SER A 625 28.13 -30.18 44.61
C SER A 625 28.32 -29.67 43.18
N PRO A 626 28.38 -28.34 42.96
CA PRO A 626 28.61 -27.80 41.63
C PRO A 626 30.04 -28.07 41.16
N GLY A 627 30.19 -28.44 39.90
CA GLY A 627 31.49 -28.72 39.27
C GLY A 627 32.32 -29.77 40.02
N ARG A 628 33.54 -29.38 40.43
CA ARG A 628 34.47 -30.23 41.21
C ARG A 628 34.46 -29.91 42.72
N GLY A 629 33.38 -29.30 43.22
CA GLY A 629 33.24 -28.88 44.61
C GLY A 629 32.92 -30.00 45.62
N PHE A 630 32.79 -31.26 45.20
CA PHE A 630 32.50 -32.38 46.10
C PHE A 630 33.63 -32.66 47.11
N PRO A 631 33.34 -33.27 48.27
CA PRO A 631 34.39 -33.67 49.21
C PRO A 631 35.23 -34.80 48.59
N VAL A 632 36.56 -34.67 48.58
CA VAL A 632 37.45 -35.65 47.91
C VAL A 632 37.62 -36.98 48.65
N GLY A 633 37.21 -37.02 49.91
CA GLY A 633 36.96 -38.22 50.72
C GLY A 633 35.95 -37.81 51.78
N TYR A 634 35.05 -38.71 52.19
CA TYR A 634 34.07 -38.40 53.23
C TYR A 634 33.68 -39.57 54.13
N ILE A 635 33.15 -39.23 55.29
CA ILE A 635 32.36 -40.09 56.17
C ILE A 635 30.98 -39.46 56.29
N LEU A 636 29.93 -40.22 55.95
CA LEU A 636 28.54 -39.83 56.15
C LEU A 636 28.00 -40.58 57.37
N SER A 637 27.56 -39.82 58.37
CA SER A 637 27.00 -40.34 59.62
C SER A 637 25.62 -39.74 59.86
N VAL A 638 24.76 -40.50 60.55
CA VAL A 638 23.42 -40.06 60.95
C VAL A 638 23.23 -40.27 62.46
N SER A 639 22.30 -39.51 63.05
CA SER A 639 21.97 -39.60 64.46
C SER A 639 20.51 -39.21 64.72
N VAL A 640 19.93 -39.75 65.80
CA VAL A 640 18.60 -39.36 66.30
C VAL A 640 18.72 -38.23 67.33
N ASP A 641 19.81 -38.19 68.10
CA ASP A 641 20.00 -37.32 69.27
C ASP A 641 21.12 -36.28 69.11
N GLY A 642 21.93 -36.39 68.06
CA GLY A 642 23.08 -35.53 67.79
C GLY A 642 24.32 -35.85 68.63
N GLN A 643 24.27 -36.89 69.46
CA GLN A 643 25.35 -37.33 70.34
C GLN A 643 25.90 -38.70 69.93
N ASN A 644 25.00 -39.64 69.64
CA ASN A 644 25.32 -41.00 69.20
C ASN A 644 25.21 -41.09 67.68
N TRP A 645 26.33 -41.32 66.99
CA TRP A 645 26.42 -41.28 65.54
C TRP A 645 26.63 -42.68 64.93
N GLU A 646 25.73 -43.09 64.03
CA GLU A 646 25.86 -44.28 63.19
C GLU A 646 26.54 -43.86 61.87
N VAL A 647 27.61 -44.55 61.48
CA VAL A 647 28.27 -44.31 60.19
C VAL A 647 27.54 -45.09 59.10
N ILE A 648 27.02 -44.37 58.11
CA ILE A 648 26.30 -44.95 56.97
C ILE A 648 27.24 -45.28 55.82
N GLU A 649 28.21 -44.40 55.52
CA GLU A 649 29.19 -44.66 54.47
C GLU A 649 30.55 -44.06 54.82
N ARG A 650 31.62 -44.79 54.49
CA ARG A 650 32.99 -44.30 54.47
C ARG A 650 33.54 -44.41 53.06
N LYS A 651 33.94 -43.28 52.49
CA LYS A 651 34.46 -43.24 51.13
C LYS A 651 35.79 -42.48 51.09
N PRO A 652 36.93 -43.18 51.05
CA PRO A 652 38.25 -42.54 51.14
C PRO A 652 38.60 -41.70 49.90
N HIS A 653 38.01 -42.03 48.74
CA HIS A 653 38.22 -41.30 47.48
C HIS A 653 36.88 -41.06 46.79
N ASN A 654 36.52 -39.80 46.58
CA ASN A 654 35.25 -39.40 45.99
C ASN A 654 35.44 -38.33 44.89
N TRP A 655 34.72 -38.51 43.79
CA TRP A 655 34.87 -37.74 42.55
C TRP A 655 33.54 -37.18 42.01
N LYS A 656 32.48 -37.19 42.83
CA LYS A 656 31.13 -36.79 42.44
C LYS A 656 30.31 -36.34 43.66
N SER A 657 29.15 -35.73 43.40
CA SER A 657 28.10 -35.50 44.40
C SER A 657 27.78 -36.77 45.18
N ILE A 658 27.44 -36.63 46.46
CA ILE A 658 27.12 -37.76 47.32
C ILE A 658 25.68 -38.20 47.03
N GLU A 659 25.50 -39.50 46.83
CA GLU A 659 24.18 -40.14 46.78
C GLU A 659 24.30 -41.49 47.47
N VAL A 660 23.63 -41.62 48.62
CA VAL A 660 23.68 -42.82 49.45
C VAL A 660 22.27 -43.31 49.65
N VAL A 661 22.05 -44.60 49.39
CA VAL A 661 20.81 -45.32 49.68
C VAL A 661 21.13 -46.37 50.72
N PHE A 662 20.33 -46.47 51.77
CA PHE A 662 20.54 -47.38 52.90
C PHE A 662 19.19 -47.91 53.42
N ALA A 663 19.22 -48.99 54.19
CA ALA A 663 18.01 -49.52 54.81
C ALA A 663 17.36 -48.45 55.70
N PRO A 664 16.02 -48.30 55.73
CA PRO A 664 15.35 -47.23 56.46
C PRO A 664 15.85 -47.05 57.90
N ARG A 665 16.27 -45.83 58.25
CA ARG A 665 16.73 -45.45 59.60
C ARG A 665 15.96 -44.25 60.12
N GLN A 666 15.73 -44.23 61.42
CA GLN A 666 15.29 -43.00 62.10
C GLN A 666 16.47 -42.04 62.19
N VAL A 667 16.31 -40.85 61.62
CA VAL A 667 17.38 -39.85 61.49
C VAL A 667 16.79 -38.48 61.83
N ARG A 668 17.50 -37.72 62.65
CA ARG A 668 17.27 -36.28 62.86
C ARG A 668 18.47 -35.44 62.46
N TYR A 669 19.68 -35.95 62.66
CA TYR A 669 20.91 -35.26 62.33
C TYR A 669 21.68 -36.04 61.27
N ILE A 670 22.23 -35.31 60.30
CA ILE A 670 23.13 -35.83 59.26
C ILE A 670 24.45 -35.08 59.41
N ARG A 671 25.57 -35.80 59.41
CA ARG A 671 26.90 -35.21 59.44
C ARG A 671 27.76 -35.77 58.32
N ILE A 672 28.36 -34.87 57.57
CA ILE A 672 29.34 -35.18 56.51
C ILE A 672 30.68 -34.66 57.01
N GLU A 673 31.64 -35.54 57.16
CA GLU A 673 33.02 -35.20 57.47
C GLU A 673 33.87 -35.43 56.22
N GLN A 674 34.53 -34.39 55.74
CA GLN A 674 35.50 -34.44 54.66
C GLN A 674 36.84 -34.95 55.20
N THR A 675 37.42 -35.96 54.55
CA THR A 675 38.57 -36.72 55.09
C THR A 675 39.80 -36.76 54.18
N GLY A 676 39.68 -36.29 52.95
CA GLY A 676 40.78 -36.32 51.97
C GLY A 676 41.50 -34.98 51.81
N THR A 677 42.60 -34.97 51.07
CA THR A 677 43.33 -33.73 50.72
C THR A 677 43.52 -33.70 49.21
N PRO A 678 42.87 -32.77 48.47
CA PRO A 678 43.05 -32.67 47.04
C PRO A 678 44.47 -32.19 46.68
N SER A 679 45.04 -32.73 45.61
CA SER A 679 46.33 -32.24 45.07
C SER A 679 46.21 -30.92 44.29
N TRP A 680 44.99 -30.36 44.18
CA TRP A 680 44.68 -29.07 43.56
C TRP A 680 43.95 -28.16 44.55
N THR A 681 43.94 -26.85 44.28
CA THR A 681 43.17 -25.91 45.10
C THR A 681 41.68 -26.11 44.82
N ALA A 682 40.97 -26.71 45.79
CA ALA A 682 39.53 -26.88 45.76
C ALA A 682 38.90 -26.52 47.10
N PHE A 683 37.77 -25.84 47.01
CA PHE A 683 36.85 -25.60 48.12
C PHE A 683 35.82 -26.73 48.15
N TRP A 684 35.37 -27.12 49.33
CA TRP A 684 34.18 -27.96 49.46
C TRP A 684 32.94 -27.09 49.29
N LEU A 685 32.08 -27.47 48.34
CA LEU A 685 30.83 -26.81 47.99
C LEU A 685 29.65 -27.78 48.13
N ILE A 686 28.53 -27.29 48.66
CA ILE A 686 27.25 -28.01 48.70
C ILE A 686 26.20 -27.08 48.11
N SER A 687 25.63 -27.45 46.97
CA SER A 687 24.49 -26.72 46.38
C SER A 687 23.19 -27.15 47.05
N GLU A 688 22.93 -28.47 47.16
CA GLU A 688 21.65 -28.93 47.69
C GLU A 688 21.77 -30.24 48.45
N ILE A 689 21.15 -30.32 49.63
CA ILE A 689 20.94 -31.56 50.37
C ILE A 689 19.48 -31.94 50.23
N SER A 690 19.23 -33.15 49.74
CA SER A 690 17.89 -33.73 49.70
C SER A 690 17.88 -35.11 50.37
N ILE A 691 16.76 -35.43 51.00
CA ILE A 691 16.54 -36.72 51.66
C ILE A 691 15.38 -37.46 51.00
N GLY A 692 15.51 -38.77 50.87
CA GLY A 692 14.42 -39.65 50.49
C GLY A 692 13.84 -40.31 51.74
N LEU A 693 12.56 -40.06 52.01
CA LEU A 693 11.83 -40.74 53.06
C LEU A 693 11.56 -42.19 52.64
N ALA A 694 11.66 -43.11 53.60
CA ALA A 694 11.15 -44.45 53.40
C ALA A 694 9.62 -44.42 53.46
N HIS A 695 8.95 -45.09 52.53
CA HIS A 695 7.52 -45.34 52.64
C HIS A 695 7.27 -46.48 53.65
N PRO A 696 6.21 -46.41 54.47
CA PRO A 696 5.85 -47.48 55.40
C PRO A 696 5.55 -48.82 54.71
#